data_AF-A0A964LA81-F1
#
_entry.id   AF-A0A964LA81-F1
#
_cell.length_a   1.000
_cell.length_b   1.000
_cell.length_c   1.000
_cell.angle_alpha   90.00
_cell.angle_beta   90.00
_cell.angle_gamma   90.00
#
_symmetry.space_group_name_H-M   'P 1'
#
loop_
_entity.id
_entity.type
_entity.pdbx_description
1 polymer ?
#
loop_
_entity_poly.entity_id
_entity_poly.type
_entity_poly.pdbx_seq_one_letter_code
_entity_poly.pdbx_strand_id
1 'polypeptide(L)'
;MMTDPQPADAINTNITEQPAAVPPAPPSEPAPAAPATPAIDTGPPAWMWKADVVLLGSILVLSFLLASFTAANSEHWMQLAIGRLISEGKFSFGLDPFSMTTEGVYWVHHSWLYSLLLYQFYNLAGAAGLIVGKAILFTTAITLLCRIGWNEANRWFVLICLLVAALAVSTRLVLEPRVVSYLFLAITLFVLNRAGVFALPVPEKDEGGRMKDESDRASSFILPPSSLLWWLPPLFALWANLDVWFILGPLIVGLCWAATGLAKWFRGTGLVPGKTLVMIFGAGLLACVINPHHVNVFQMPPELAYLVLSVADPVSLPLPDVLVAAGRTMKELQKVGTTIPWTASPFALRYWQDSAAGLNVAGLAVFPLVMLGLLGFGVMAFVRPQPNAPSLQVSRFLVWLFFGILALALYRLIPFFALAAAPLTAMTLGEFMDWQMTSNAASAAQRARGLRLARLVSVPFCLLLIALAWPGWLHGPADLFVPAAHRVAWDMRADPSIQRAAEALNAIQEGKDRIHVFNGNIEMGNYLPWFAPGVKHTIDSRFPLYVGQIATYAAVRTALPDVATDTWQPFFNKHGIKHVAMDLLLAPPEPRISKWWSDPDHWRQRHADVRLFVFSWAGADKSWPTDTISNDWNRQAFGDLPPAKRPPVRGAAVPQLPGAWALYLEGLGTQPAGVTEFTARRLQFYLHHQYQPMFGLMTNPPPDKHRWPTPSCGLVVFSASLANLQAIPGGGMTLGPSLAIVLNDFTMFRPRDFGPPALPVLMVRTARQAVVDNPLSAEAHVTLATANEVVRSLQEDHWVGFQRTPRAQHPSVLRDTLRQHQLAAGLFFAAELQPDNFDHQIKLAELYSQQNLVDLALERLEKAYVAADAQLNAGKDLLLPTGQIFKPSQKDKFLKNFHESYIKPLENSVKDRLAKFESIKGSPLERAAGARLGDYQDFNQGRPQPSRLGLGKKALELLNAIDPTSLKNNEQDLYLRHTFDLLLAIGRADVVAENVKKAHGLKREAPEMYARYQLVTSGILGNYKVMDEALEILEYPLRERVKGMTDIHDKRRNEMLFLVTAAGTQTYLSTTVAAVGLRTGWAWLGGYSQAYGQLLQAKNDLGNVITLRGIAALEAGDTKQARLHFQNALAEDEKTTPFADRPIAKRYLELIEQQMPK
;
A
#
# COMPACT_ATOMS: atom_id res chain seq x y z
N MET A 1 39.67 54.43 33.43
CA MET A 1 40.74 55.37 33.02
C MET A 1 40.03 56.48 32.27
N MET A 2 39.84 57.64 32.91
CA MET A 2 40.73 58.82 32.76
C MET A 2 40.60 59.36 31.32
N THR A 3 40.10 60.56 31.02
CA THR A 3 40.08 61.84 31.74
C THR A 3 39.15 62.84 31.03
N ASP A 4 38.42 63.62 31.83
CA ASP A 4 37.88 64.98 31.64
C ASP A 4 38.95 66.03 31.17
N PRO A 5 38.71 67.37 31.10
CA PRO A 5 37.58 68.20 30.61
C PRO A 5 38.00 69.55 29.91
N GLN A 6 37.01 70.36 29.46
CA GLN A 6 36.93 71.86 29.55
C GLN A 6 37.83 72.80 28.65
N PRO A 7 37.62 74.14 28.59
CA PRO A 7 36.50 74.87 27.93
C PRO A 7 36.98 76.19 27.22
N ALA A 8 36.06 77.03 26.71
CA ALA A 8 36.26 78.50 26.66
C ALA A 8 34.92 79.25 26.55
N ASP A 9 34.65 80.03 27.58
CA ASP A 9 33.52 80.95 27.77
C ASP A 9 33.72 82.33 27.11
N ALA A 10 32.65 83.12 27.20
CA ALA A 10 32.56 84.58 27.26
C ALA A 10 32.13 85.30 25.95
N ILE A 11 30.88 85.80 25.81
CA ILE A 11 30.13 86.84 26.54
C ILE A 11 30.25 88.24 25.88
N ASN A 12 29.07 88.88 25.78
CA ASN A 12 28.71 90.29 25.50
C ASN A 12 28.30 90.62 24.04
N THR A 13 27.02 90.76 23.69
CA THR A 13 25.96 91.72 24.10
C THR A 13 26.24 93.19 23.78
N ASN A 14 25.48 93.75 22.83
CA ASN A 14 24.61 94.94 22.93
C ASN A 14 24.54 95.65 21.56
N ILE A 15 23.41 95.89 20.88
CA ILE A 15 22.16 96.65 21.14
C ILE A 15 21.95 97.49 19.86
N THR A 16 20.80 97.28 19.23
CA THR A 16 19.90 98.22 18.52
C THR A 16 20.45 99.21 17.47
N GLU A 17 19.99 99.08 16.21
CA GLU A 17 19.10 100.05 15.53
C GLU A 17 18.87 99.68 14.04
N GLN A 18 17.59 99.62 13.64
CA GLN A 18 17.11 99.86 12.26
C GLN A 18 17.10 101.38 12.01
N PRO A 19 17.02 101.95 10.78
CA PRO A 19 16.68 101.33 9.48
C PRO A 19 17.47 101.84 8.23
N ALA A 20 17.09 101.30 7.06
CA ALA A 20 17.08 101.90 5.71
C ALA A 20 18.29 101.77 4.74
N ALA A 21 18.07 100.91 3.74
CA ALA A 21 18.17 101.07 2.28
C ALA A 21 19.46 101.59 1.60
N VAL A 22 20.03 100.72 0.73
CA VAL A 22 21.01 100.99 -0.35
C VAL A 22 20.62 100.10 -1.58
N PRO A 23 20.90 100.53 -2.85
CA PRO A 23 20.09 100.31 -4.06
C PRO A 23 20.32 98.98 -4.85
N PRO A 24 19.59 98.75 -5.97
CA PRO A 24 19.54 97.46 -6.67
C PRO A 24 20.66 97.28 -7.70
N ALA A 25 21.04 96.01 -7.92
CA ALA A 25 21.99 95.56 -8.95
C ALA A 25 21.23 95.06 -10.23
N PRO A 26 21.86 95.08 -11.42
CA PRO A 26 21.19 94.90 -12.72
C PRO A 26 20.76 93.45 -13.01
N PRO A 27 19.84 93.23 -13.98
CA PRO A 27 19.28 91.91 -14.26
C PRO A 27 20.28 90.98 -14.97
N SER A 28 20.49 89.79 -14.41
CA SER A 28 21.21 88.69 -15.05
C SER A 28 20.31 87.95 -16.03
N GLU A 29 20.80 87.70 -17.25
CA GLU A 29 20.18 86.85 -18.26
C GLU A 29 19.88 85.43 -17.72
N PRO A 30 18.77 84.79 -18.15
CA PRO A 30 18.45 83.42 -17.76
C PRO A 30 19.39 82.43 -18.44
N ALA A 31 20.02 81.57 -17.64
CA ALA A 31 20.79 80.42 -18.11
C ALA A 31 19.90 79.49 -18.99
N PRO A 32 20.45 78.85 -20.05
CA PRO A 32 19.68 77.98 -20.91
C PRO A 32 19.15 76.77 -20.15
N ALA A 33 17.86 76.50 -20.32
CA ALA A 33 17.17 75.35 -19.73
C ALA A 33 17.89 74.04 -20.10
N ALA A 34 18.21 73.24 -19.09
CA ALA A 34 18.63 71.86 -19.29
C ALA A 34 17.57 71.13 -20.13
N PRO A 35 17.94 70.31 -21.13
CA PRO A 35 16.99 69.60 -21.95
C PRO A 35 16.12 68.71 -21.06
N ALA A 36 14.80 68.89 -21.14
CA ALA A 36 13.82 68.02 -20.51
C ALA A 36 14.14 66.57 -20.91
N THR A 37 14.55 65.77 -19.93
CA THR A 37 14.69 64.33 -20.12
C THR A 37 13.30 63.83 -20.52
N PRO A 38 13.14 63.09 -21.63
CA PRO A 38 11.83 62.60 -22.03
C PRO A 38 11.27 61.77 -20.89
N ALA A 39 10.04 62.09 -20.47
CA ALA A 39 9.31 61.29 -19.49
C ALA A 39 9.16 59.88 -20.07
N ILE A 40 10.03 58.97 -19.64
CA ILE A 40 9.90 57.55 -19.93
C ILE A 40 8.59 57.13 -19.29
N ASP A 41 7.68 56.58 -20.10
CA ASP A 41 6.45 55.96 -19.67
C ASP A 41 6.78 54.87 -18.64
N THR A 42 6.60 55.18 -17.35
CA THR A 42 7.08 54.37 -16.21
C THR A 42 6.00 53.42 -15.69
N GLY A 43 4.89 53.27 -16.40
CA GLY A 43 3.86 52.29 -16.07
C GLY A 43 4.39 50.85 -16.12
N PRO A 44 3.91 49.94 -15.25
CA PRO A 44 4.23 48.52 -15.36
C PRO A 44 3.77 47.99 -16.73
N PRO A 45 4.59 47.19 -17.42
CA PRO A 45 4.28 46.76 -18.78
C PRO A 45 3.04 45.84 -18.81
N ALA A 46 2.18 45.98 -19.82
CA ALA A 46 0.89 45.28 -19.91
C ALA A 46 0.97 43.74 -19.83
N TRP A 47 2.11 43.13 -20.19
CA TRP A 47 2.33 41.69 -20.05
C TRP A 47 2.36 41.24 -18.58
N MET A 48 2.71 42.12 -17.64
CA MET A 48 2.82 41.80 -16.21
C MET A 48 1.46 41.46 -15.61
N TRP A 49 0.41 42.20 -15.98
CA TRP A 49 -0.95 41.87 -15.58
C TRP A 49 -1.41 40.54 -16.19
N LYS A 50 -1.11 40.29 -17.47
CA LYS A 50 -1.40 39.00 -18.11
C LYS A 50 -0.68 37.84 -17.40
N ALA A 51 0.58 38.01 -17.02
CA ALA A 51 1.34 37.02 -16.27
C ALA A 51 0.75 36.76 -14.87
N ASP A 52 0.34 37.81 -14.15
CA ASP A 52 -0.31 37.67 -12.84
C ASP A 52 -1.67 36.94 -12.96
N VAL A 53 -2.46 37.21 -14.01
CA VAL A 53 -3.73 36.52 -14.29
C VAL A 53 -3.50 35.05 -14.65
N VAL A 54 -2.51 34.75 -15.50
CA VAL A 54 -2.14 33.37 -15.84
C VAL A 54 -1.65 32.64 -14.61
N LEU A 55 -0.80 33.26 -13.80
CA LEU A 55 -0.30 32.67 -12.55
C LEU A 55 -1.44 32.39 -11.56
N LEU A 56 -2.38 33.33 -11.41
CA LEU A 56 -3.59 33.12 -10.60
C LEU A 56 -4.41 31.94 -11.14
N GLY A 57 -4.69 31.92 -12.44
CA GLY A 57 -5.41 30.81 -13.09
C GLY A 57 -4.73 29.46 -12.82
N SER A 58 -3.41 29.39 -12.98
CA SER A 58 -2.62 28.19 -12.68
C SER A 58 -2.68 27.80 -11.21
N ILE A 59 -2.62 28.74 -10.26
CA ILE A 59 -2.74 28.45 -8.82
C ILE A 59 -4.14 27.92 -8.48
N LEU A 60 -5.20 28.45 -9.11
CA LEU A 60 -6.57 27.97 -8.89
C LEU A 60 -6.77 26.55 -9.45
N VAL A 61 -6.24 26.28 -10.65
CA VAL A 61 -6.21 24.93 -11.23
C VAL A 61 -5.43 23.98 -10.33
N LEU A 62 -4.23 24.38 -9.90
CA LEU A 62 -3.42 23.59 -8.97
C LEU A 62 -4.17 23.32 -7.67
N SER A 63 -4.79 24.33 -7.05
CA SER A 63 -5.55 24.19 -5.81
C SER A 63 -6.71 23.20 -5.96
N PHE A 64 -7.40 23.24 -7.10
CA PHE A 64 -8.46 22.29 -7.43
C PHE A 64 -7.91 20.86 -7.55
N LEU A 65 -6.79 20.66 -8.26
CA LEU A 65 -6.15 19.35 -8.42
C LEU A 65 -5.59 18.81 -7.10
N LEU A 66 -4.98 19.66 -6.27
CA LEU A 66 -4.47 19.31 -4.94
C LEU A 66 -5.57 18.80 -4.00
N ALA A 67 -6.81 19.27 -4.19
CA ALA A 67 -7.98 18.83 -3.45
C ALA A 67 -8.74 17.66 -4.11
N SER A 68 -8.51 17.40 -5.39
CA SER A 68 -9.24 16.42 -6.20
C SER A 68 -8.68 15.01 -6.08
N PHE A 69 -8.66 14.43 -4.89
CA PHE A 69 -8.16 13.06 -4.67
C PHE A 69 -9.18 12.18 -3.97
N THR A 70 -9.01 10.87 -4.16
CA THR A 70 -9.86 9.82 -3.61
C THR A 70 -10.05 9.99 -2.10
N ALA A 71 -11.31 9.94 -1.64
CA ALA A 71 -11.61 9.91 -0.21
C ALA A 71 -11.30 8.51 0.34
N ALA A 72 -10.30 8.40 1.23
CA ALA A 72 -9.84 7.14 1.81
C ALA A 72 -9.88 7.13 3.36
N ASN A 73 -10.13 8.27 4.01
CA ASN A 73 -10.13 8.41 5.46
C ASN A 73 -11.34 7.75 6.10
N SER A 74 -11.20 6.97 7.18
CA SER A 74 -12.34 6.22 7.76
C SER A 74 -13.56 7.07 8.18
N GLU A 75 -13.35 8.33 8.60
CA GLU A 75 -14.38 9.18 9.23
C GLU A 75 -15.58 9.50 8.31
N HIS A 76 -15.38 9.61 7.00
CA HIS A 76 -16.48 9.92 6.07
C HIS A 76 -17.60 8.85 6.09
N TRP A 77 -17.28 7.58 6.37
CA TRP A 77 -18.29 6.51 6.49
C TRP A 77 -19.18 6.72 7.73
N MET A 78 -18.58 7.07 8.86
CA MET A 78 -19.31 7.47 10.08
C MET A 78 -20.20 8.68 9.80
N GLN A 79 -19.69 9.70 9.10
CA GLN A 79 -20.45 10.91 8.76
C GLN A 79 -21.66 10.59 7.85
N LEU A 80 -21.48 9.74 6.84
CA LEU A 80 -22.59 9.29 5.98
C LEU A 80 -23.64 8.49 6.77
N ALA A 81 -23.21 7.62 7.68
CA ALA A 81 -24.12 6.86 8.53
C ALA A 81 -24.94 7.77 9.47
N ILE A 82 -24.30 8.79 10.06
CA ILE A 82 -25.00 9.80 10.87
C ILE A 82 -26.00 10.59 10.02
N GLY A 83 -25.58 11.07 8.85
CA GLY A 83 -26.45 11.80 7.92
C GLY A 83 -27.67 10.99 7.48
N ARG A 84 -27.48 9.68 7.25
CA ARG A 84 -28.57 8.72 6.99
C ARG A 84 -29.57 8.65 8.15
N LEU A 85 -29.10 8.48 9.38
CA LEU A 85 -29.99 8.43 10.55
C LEU A 85 -30.74 9.74 10.79
N ILE A 86 -30.10 10.90 10.54
CA ILE A 86 -30.76 12.21 10.64
C ILE A 86 -31.84 12.32 9.56
N SER A 87 -31.53 11.95 8.31
CA SER A 87 -32.49 11.99 7.20
C SER A 87 -33.69 11.07 7.40
N GLU A 88 -33.50 9.93 8.09
CA GLU A 88 -34.56 8.97 8.41
C GLU A 88 -35.37 9.33 9.66
N GLY A 89 -35.02 10.42 10.37
CA GLY A 89 -35.67 10.81 11.63
C GLY A 89 -35.38 9.86 12.81
N LYS A 90 -34.34 9.01 12.70
CA LYS A 90 -33.93 8.03 13.72
C LYS A 90 -32.82 8.54 14.63
N PHE A 91 -32.28 9.74 14.37
CA PHE A 91 -31.22 10.35 15.16
C PHE A 91 -31.78 11.14 16.34
N SER A 92 -31.18 10.97 17.53
CA SER A 92 -31.53 11.72 18.73
C SER A 92 -30.30 12.50 19.23
N PHE A 93 -30.43 13.83 19.37
CA PHE A 93 -29.34 14.67 19.85
C PHE A 93 -28.97 14.33 21.29
N GLY A 94 -27.65 14.26 21.58
CA GLY A 94 -27.14 13.95 22.91
C GLY A 94 -26.91 12.47 23.19
N LEU A 95 -27.40 11.56 22.32
CA LEU A 95 -27.28 10.11 22.50
C LEU A 95 -26.47 9.47 21.38
N ASP A 96 -25.51 8.62 21.73
CA ASP A 96 -24.73 7.84 20.77
C ASP A 96 -25.45 6.51 20.41
N PRO A 97 -25.87 6.31 19.14
CA PRO A 97 -26.53 5.07 18.74
C PRO A 97 -25.54 3.94 18.40
N PHE A 98 -24.25 4.25 18.17
CA PHE A 98 -23.31 3.31 17.55
C PHE A 98 -22.42 2.56 18.55
N SER A 99 -21.86 3.24 19.54
CA SER A 99 -21.00 2.57 20.53
C SER A 99 -21.83 1.97 21.68
N MET A 100 -21.36 0.86 22.25
CA MET A 100 -21.94 0.27 23.46
C MET A 100 -21.22 0.68 24.76
N THR A 101 -20.11 1.43 24.68
CA THR A 101 -19.34 1.85 25.86
C THR A 101 -19.65 3.28 26.30
N THR A 102 -20.51 3.98 25.56
CA THR A 102 -20.82 5.41 25.73
C THR A 102 -22.15 5.65 26.46
N GLU A 103 -22.73 4.61 27.07
CA GLU A 103 -23.97 4.71 27.83
C GLU A 103 -23.82 5.70 29.00
N GLY A 104 -24.74 6.67 29.06
CA GLY A 104 -24.72 7.74 30.07
C GLY A 104 -23.79 8.93 29.75
N VAL A 105 -23.10 8.92 28.61
CA VAL A 105 -22.26 10.05 28.15
C VAL A 105 -23.04 10.92 27.18
N TYR A 106 -23.14 12.23 27.43
CA TYR A 106 -23.80 13.16 26.53
C TYR A 106 -22.93 13.41 25.28
N TRP A 107 -23.45 13.04 24.11
CA TRP A 107 -22.75 13.25 22.85
C TRP A 107 -23.02 14.63 22.24
N VAL A 108 -21.97 15.45 22.18
CA VAL A 108 -21.97 16.70 21.41
C VAL A 108 -21.53 16.38 19.97
N HIS A 109 -22.44 16.53 19.02
CA HIS A 109 -22.13 16.34 17.61
C HIS A 109 -22.15 17.69 16.87
N HIS A 110 -21.00 18.36 16.84
CA HIS A 110 -20.85 19.68 16.20
C HIS A 110 -21.18 19.66 14.70
N SER A 111 -20.89 18.55 14.03
CA SER A 111 -20.99 18.41 12.57
C SER A 111 -22.31 17.82 12.07
N TRP A 112 -23.39 17.87 12.86
CA TRP A 112 -24.67 17.26 12.47
C TRP A 112 -25.20 17.78 11.13
N LEU A 113 -25.10 19.09 10.87
CA LEU A 113 -25.56 19.69 9.61
C LEU A 113 -24.64 19.27 8.46
N TYR A 114 -23.33 19.16 8.71
CA TYR A 114 -22.38 18.65 7.73
C TYR A 114 -22.71 17.20 7.36
N SER A 115 -22.95 16.31 8.32
CA SER A 115 -23.29 14.91 8.06
C SER A 115 -24.57 14.79 7.22
N LEU A 116 -25.58 15.59 7.55
CA LEU A 116 -26.84 15.64 6.80
C LEU A 116 -26.59 16.10 5.35
N LEU A 117 -25.90 17.23 5.16
CA LEU A 117 -25.58 17.76 3.83
C LEU A 117 -24.69 16.81 3.03
N LEU A 118 -23.71 16.17 3.67
CA LEU A 118 -22.83 15.19 3.05
C LEU A 118 -23.64 14.00 2.53
N TYR A 119 -24.53 13.43 3.35
CA TYR A 119 -25.37 12.30 2.95
C TYR A 119 -26.35 12.67 1.82
N GLN A 120 -27.00 13.84 1.91
CA GLN A 120 -27.89 14.29 0.83
C GLN A 120 -27.13 14.52 -0.48
N PHE A 121 -25.95 15.15 -0.40
CA PHE A 121 -25.14 15.40 -1.59
C PHE A 121 -24.56 14.10 -2.17
N TYR A 122 -24.21 13.13 -1.33
CA TYR A 122 -23.82 11.78 -1.76
C TYR A 122 -24.95 11.09 -2.53
N ASN A 123 -26.19 11.17 -2.06
CA ASN A 123 -27.35 10.62 -2.77
C ASN A 123 -27.65 11.34 -4.11
N LEU A 124 -27.35 12.63 -4.22
CA LEU A 124 -27.61 13.44 -5.42
C LEU A 124 -26.52 13.31 -6.50
N ALA A 125 -25.25 13.31 -6.11
CA ALA A 125 -24.11 13.44 -7.04
C ALA A 125 -23.04 12.35 -6.88
N GLY A 126 -23.26 11.37 -5.98
CA GLY A 126 -22.33 10.27 -5.72
C GLY A 126 -20.99 10.72 -5.11
N ALA A 127 -20.05 9.78 -5.05
CA ALA A 127 -18.69 10.01 -4.54
C ALA A 127 -17.93 11.10 -5.31
N ALA A 128 -18.05 11.10 -6.64
CA ALA A 128 -17.38 12.07 -7.50
C ALA A 128 -17.86 13.50 -7.20
N GLY A 129 -19.17 13.69 -7.01
CA GLY A 129 -19.76 14.96 -6.63
C GLY A 129 -19.19 15.50 -5.32
N LEU A 130 -19.08 14.65 -4.28
CA LEU A 130 -18.50 15.04 -2.98
C LEU A 130 -17.07 15.59 -3.12
N ILE A 131 -16.22 14.92 -3.90
CA ILE A 131 -14.81 15.28 -4.03
C ILE A 131 -14.64 16.54 -4.88
N VAL A 132 -15.40 16.67 -5.97
CA VAL A 132 -15.43 17.91 -6.77
C VAL A 132 -15.95 19.07 -5.92
N GLY A 133 -17.02 18.86 -5.15
CA GLY A 133 -17.55 19.87 -4.22
C GLY A 133 -16.51 20.32 -3.19
N LYS A 134 -15.79 19.38 -2.57
CA LYS A 134 -14.66 19.65 -1.66
C LYS A 134 -13.57 20.47 -2.34
N ALA A 135 -13.20 20.11 -3.57
CA ALA A 135 -12.20 20.85 -4.35
C ALA A 135 -12.64 22.28 -4.67
N ILE A 136 -13.92 22.47 -5.03
CA ILE A 136 -14.51 23.81 -5.24
C ILE A 136 -14.47 24.64 -3.97
N LEU A 137 -14.82 24.07 -2.81
CA LEU A 137 -14.78 24.78 -1.52
C LEU A 137 -13.37 25.30 -1.22
N PHE A 138 -12.35 24.45 -1.40
CA PHE A 138 -10.96 24.84 -1.17
C PHE A 138 -10.47 25.90 -2.16
N THR A 139 -10.73 25.73 -3.46
CA THR A 139 -10.37 26.73 -4.49
C THR A 139 -11.08 28.06 -4.25
N THR A 140 -12.31 28.03 -3.74
CA THR A 140 -13.05 29.23 -3.32
C THR A 140 -12.36 29.92 -2.15
N ALA A 141 -11.90 29.16 -1.15
CA ALA A 141 -11.13 29.71 -0.04
C ALA A 141 -9.86 30.42 -0.53
N ILE A 142 -9.07 29.81 -1.42
CA ILE A 142 -7.88 30.43 -2.03
C ILE A 142 -8.25 31.70 -2.82
N THR A 143 -9.37 31.67 -3.55
CA THR A 143 -9.86 32.84 -4.30
C THR A 143 -10.21 34.01 -3.39
N LEU A 144 -10.86 33.75 -2.25
CA LEU A 144 -11.18 34.77 -1.25
C LEU A 144 -9.92 35.34 -0.59
N LEU A 145 -8.97 34.48 -0.20
CA LEU A 145 -7.70 34.91 0.39
C LEU A 145 -6.86 35.73 -0.59
N CYS A 146 -6.93 35.43 -1.89
CA CYS A 146 -6.27 36.19 -2.95
C CYS A 146 -6.70 37.66 -2.99
N ARG A 147 -7.95 37.97 -2.59
CA ARG A 147 -8.44 39.35 -2.50
C ARG A 147 -7.88 40.12 -1.30
N ILE A 148 -7.27 39.45 -0.33
CA ILE A 148 -6.67 40.08 0.84
C ILE A 148 -5.29 40.63 0.46
N GLY A 149 -5.16 41.96 0.43
CA GLY A 149 -3.90 42.61 0.08
C GLY A 149 -3.60 42.71 -1.44
N TRP A 150 -4.60 42.51 -2.29
CA TRP A 150 -4.44 42.56 -3.76
C TRP A 150 -4.26 43.99 -4.31
N ASN A 151 -3.03 44.49 -4.27
CA ASN A 151 -2.62 45.77 -4.86
C ASN A 151 -1.43 45.55 -5.82
N GLU A 152 -1.13 46.49 -6.73
CA GLU A 152 -0.07 46.34 -7.75
C GLU A 152 1.31 45.98 -7.17
N ALA A 153 1.68 46.58 -6.04
CA ALA A 153 2.92 46.27 -5.33
C ALA A 153 2.95 44.85 -4.73
N ASN A 154 1.79 44.27 -4.43
CA ASN A 154 1.65 43.08 -3.57
C ASN A 154 1.20 41.83 -4.32
N ARG A 155 0.69 41.93 -5.56
CA ARG A 155 0.08 40.80 -6.29
C ARG A 155 0.97 39.57 -6.33
N TRP A 156 2.26 39.74 -6.66
CA TRP A 156 3.19 38.62 -6.75
C TRP A 156 3.42 37.93 -5.39
N PHE A 157 3.56 38.69 -4.31
CA PHE A 157 3.71 38.13 -2.96
C PHE A 157 2.46 37.38 -2.52
N VAL A 158 1.26 37.89 -2.82
CA VAL A 158 -0.01 37.21 -2.56
C VAL A 158 -0.05 35.88 -3.30
N LEU A 159 0.26 35.87 -4.61
CA LEU A 159 0.24 34.66 -5.42
C LEU A 159 1.25 33.60 -4.94
N ILE A 160 2.49 33.98 -4.63
CA ILE A 160 3.50 33.03 -4.14
C ILE A 160 3.19 32.52 -2.74
N CYS A 161 2.75 33.37 -1.82
CA CYS A 161 2.37 32.92 -0.47
C CYS A 161 1.16 31.98 -0.52
N LEU A 162 0.19 32.23 -1.41
CA LEU A 162 -0.96 31.34 -1.62
C LEU A 162 -0.59 30.04 -2.32
N LEU A 163 0.35 30.07 -3.27
CA LEU A 163 0.90 28.85 -3.88
C LEU A 163 1.53 27.95 -2.81
N VAL A 164 2.38 28.53 -1.96
CA VAL A 164 3.04 27.81 -0.85
C VAL A 164 2.03 27.32 0.17
N ALA A 165 1.00 28.11 0.50
CA ALA A 165 -0.06 27.68 1.41
C ALA A 165 -0.91 26.55 0.82
N ALA A 166 -1.26 26.60 -0.47
CA ALA A 166 -2.01 25.55 -1.13
C ALA A 166 -1.24 24.21 -1.10
N LEU A 167 0.08 24.26 -1.32
CA LEU A 167 0.96 23.09 -1.15
C LEU A 167 1.05 22.61 0.30
N ALA A 168 1.16 23.52 1.28
CA ALA A 168 1.22 23.13 2.70
C ALA A 168 -0.09 22.48 3.21
N VAL A 169 -1.23 22.90 2.66
CA VAL A 169 -2.56 22.40 3.04
C VAL A 169 -2.89 21.06 2.36
N SER A 170 -2.28 20.75 1.21
CA SER A 170 -2.73 19.68 0.31
C SER A 170 -2.72 18.26 0.87
N THR A 171 -1.87 17.97 1.87
CA THR A 171 -1.86 16.68 2.60
C THR A 171 -3.06 16.49 3.51
N ARG A 172 -3.82 17.56 3.78
CA ARG A 172 -4.92 17.61 4.76
C ARG A 172 -6.26 18.04 4.17
N LEU A 173 -6.39 18.05 2.85
CA LEU A 173 -7.66 18.30 2.14
C LEU A 173 -8.52 17.03 2.05
N VAL A 174 -8.50 16.24 3.11
CA VAL A 174 -9.25 14.99 3.24
C VAL A 174 -10.75 15.30 3.31
N LEU A 175 -11.63 14.37 2.93
CA LEU A 175 -13.07 14.58 2.97
C LEU A 175 -13.58 14.58 4.42
N GLU A 176 -13.59 15.77 5.03
CA GLU A 176 -13.93 16.00 6.43
C GLU A 176 -14.62 17.37 6.61
N PRO A 177 -15.33 17.59 7.74
CA PRO A 177 -15.93 18.88 8.05
C PRO A 177 -14.93 20.04 8.07
N ARG A 178 -13.65 19.76 8.39
CA ARG A 178 -12.55 20.74 8.40
C ARG A 178 -12.39 21.54 7.11
N VAL A 179 -12.71 20.96 5.95
CA VAL A 179 -12.60 21.68 4.67
C VAL A 179 -13.57 22.87 4.61
N VAL A 180 -14.74 22.74 5.23
CA VAL A 180 -15.69 23.85 5.39
C VAL A 180 -15.10 24.94 6.30
N SER A 181 -14.42 24.53 7.38
CA SER A 181 -13.73 25.45 8.29
C SER A 181 -12.60 26.23 7.61
N TYR A 182 -11.92 25.66 6.62
CA TYR A 182 -10.94 26.39 5.81
C TYR A 182 -11.59 27.54 5.02
N LEU A 183 -12.77 27.29 4.42
CA LEU A 183 -13.53 28.33 3.72
C LEU A 183 -14.03 29.41 4.71
N PHE A 184 -14.57 29.02 5.85
CA PHE A 184 -15.12 29.98 6.81
C PHE A 184 -14.04 30.80 7.52
N LEU A 185 -12.85 30.21 7.73
CA LEU A 185 -11.65 30.95 8.12
C LEU A 185 -11.28 32.01 7.05
N ALA A 186 -11.27 31.63 5.77
CA ALA A 186 -11.00 32.55 4.67
C ALA A 186 -12.03 33.69 4.59
N ILE A 187 -13.32 33.39 4.75
CA ILE A 187 -14.39 34.39 4.82
C ILE A 187 -14.18 35.33 6.01
N THR A 188 -13.86 34.79 7.20
CA THR A 188 -13.61 35.59 8.40
C THR A 188 -12.46 36.57 8.20
N LEU A 189 -11.32 36.10 7.67
CA LEU A 189 -10.16 36.95 7.37
C LEU A 189 -10.48 37.99 6.28
N PHE A 190 -11.25 37.61 5.27
CA PHE A 190 -11.68 38.52 4.20
C PHE A 190 -12.57 39.65 4.73
N VAL A 191 -13.57 39.33 5.57
CA VAL A 191 -14.47 40.31 6.20
C VAL A 191 -13.68 41.25 7.13
N LEU A 192 -12.79 40.72 7.97
CA LEU A 192 -11.93 41.53 8.85
C LEU A 192 -11.02 42.47 8.04
N ASN A 193 -10.43 41.98 6.95
CA ASN A 193 -9.64 42.81 6.05
C ASN A 193 -10.48 43.92 5.42
N ARG A 194 -11.66 43.58 4.87
CA ARG A 194 -12.54 44.55 4.18
C ARG A 194 -13.08 45.63 5.12
N ALA A 195 -13.29 45.27 6.39
CA ALA A 195 -13.70 46.19 7.46
C ALA A 195 -12.55 47.10 7.97
N GLY A 196 -11.30 46.89 7.51
CA GLY A 196 -10.15 47.72 7.89
C GLY A 196 -9.44 47.30 9.17
N VAL A 197 -9.70 46.09 9.71
CA VAL A 197 -9.04 45.58 10.93
C VAL A 197 -7.53 45.35 10.72
N PHE A 198 -7.15 45.03 9.48
CA PHE A 198 -5.76 44.83 9.06
C PHE A 198 -5.19 46.01 8.23
N ALA A 199 -5.82 47.18 8.22
CA ALA A 199 -5.32 48.35 7.47
C ALA A 199 -4.56 49.32 8.39
N LEU A 200 -3.51 49.98 7.86
CA LEU A 200 -2.86 51.11 8.55
C LEU A 200 -3.65 52.41 8.32
N PRO A 201 -3.67 53.34 9.29
CA PRO A 201 -4.14 54.70 9.04
C PRO A 201 -3.16 55.40 8.08
N VAL A 202 -3.63 55.80 6.90
CA VAL A 202 -2.85 56.65 5.99
C VAL A 202 -3.10 58.12 6.38
N PRO A 203 -2.06 58.91 6.67
CA PRO A 203 -2.22 60.35 6.90
C PRO A 203 -2.51 61.06 5.57
N GLU A 204 -3.78 61.36 5.30
CA GLU A 204 -4.18 62.16 4.13
C GLU A 204 -4.14 63.65 4.48
N LYS A 205 -3.46 64.44 3.63
CA LYS A 205 -3.41 65.92 3.71
C LYS A 205 -4.34 66.51 2.65
N ASP A 206 -5.07 67.56 2.99
CA ASP A 206 -5.86 68.36 2.05
C ASP A 206 -4.99 69.10 1.03
N GLU A 207 -5.60 69.59 -0.06
CA GLU A 207 -4.94 70.42 -1.09
C GLU A 207 -4.28 71.70 -0.51
N GLY A 208 -4.67 72.13 0.71
CA GLY A 208 -4.05 73.22 1.48
C GLY A 208 -3.04 72.78 2.56
N GLY A 209 -2.64 71.51 2.62
CA GLY A 209 -1.63 70.99 3.55
C GLY A 209 -2.10 70.74 5.00
N ARG A 210 -3.39 70.92 5.32
CA ARG A 210 -3.98 70.55 6.62
C ARG A 210 -4.29 69.06 6.70
N MET A 211 -4.20 68.49 7.91
CA MET A 211 -4.68 67.13 8.16
C MET A 211 -6.20 67.12 8.12
N LYS A 212 -6.80 66.23 7.33
CA LYS A 212 -8.25 65.95 7.42
C LYS A 212 -8.57 65.34 8.78
N ASP A 213 -9.63 65.83 9.41
CA ASP A 213 -10.19 65.29 10.65
C ASP A 213 -10.77 63.87 10.42
N GLU A 214 -10.77 63.05 11.47
CA GLU A 214 -11.24 61.66 11.45
C GLU A 214 -12.69 61.49 10.96
N SER A 215 -13.54 62.52 11.16
CA SER A 215 -14.95 62.51 10.75
C SER A 215 -15.15 62.58 9.23
N ASP A 216 -14.24 63.22 8.50
CA ASP A 216 -14.36 63.42 7.04
C ASP A 216 -13.83 62.24 6.21
N ARG A 217 -13.06 61.34 6.84
CA ARG A 217 -12.53 60.12 6.18
C ARG A 217 -13.59 59.01 6.02
N ALA A 218 -14.65 59.04 6.81
CA ALA A 218 -15.66 57.97 6.86
C ALA A 218 -16.78 58.11 5.79
N SER A 219 -16.92 59.29 5.17
CA SER A 219 -18.03 59.64 4.28
C SER A 219 -17.82 59.28 2.80
N SER A 220 -16.64 58.80 2.40
CA SER A 220 -16.31 58.43 1.01
C SER A 220 -16.61 56.97 0.62
N PHE A 221 -17.12 56.15 1.55
CA PHE A 221 -17.46 54.74 1.32
C PHE A 221 -18.99 54.52 1.39
N ILE A 222 -19.54 53.80 0.39
CA ILE A 222 -20.99 53.55 0.19
C ILE A 222 -21.65 52.73 1.34
N LEU A 223 -20.85 52.15 2.26
CA LEU A 223 -21.28 51.57 3.54
C LEU A 223 -20.19 51.85 4.61
N PRO A 224 -20.53 52.10 5.89
CA PRO A 224 -19.52 52.23 6.94
C PRO A 224 -18.76 50.90 7.10
N PRO A 225 -17.41 50.87 7.07
CA PRO A 225 -16.59 49.65 7.06
C PRO A 225 -16.89 48.67 8.21
N SER A 226 -17.36 49.19 9.35
CA SER A 226 -17.70 48.42 10.56
C SER A 226 -19.01 47.64 10.46
N SER A 227 -19.93 47.98 9.55
CA SER A 227 -21.20 47.28 9.37
C SER A 227 -21.01 45.85 8.84
N LEU A 228 -19.96 45.63 8.02
CA LEU A 228 -19.61 44.31 7.48
C LEU A 228 -19.29 43.28 8.55
N LEU A 229 -18.77 43.73 9.71
CA LEU A 229 -18.39 42.83 10.80
C LEU A 229 -19.60 42.14 11.46
N TRP A 230 -20.81 42.70 11.32
CA TRP A 230 -22.05 42.09 11.83
C TRP A 230 -22.52 40.87 11.03
N TRP A 231 -21.86 40.54 9.91
CA TRP A 231 -22.02 39.26 9.23
C TRP A 231 -21.24 38.12 9.90
N LEU A 232 -20.30 38.43 10.80
CA LEU A 232 -19.52 37.40 11.51
C LEU A 232 -20.37 36.58 12.50
N PRO A 233 -21.25 37.14 13.34
CA PRO A 233 -22.08 36.32 14.23
C PRO A 233 -22.99 35.32 13.50
N PRO A 234 -23.74 35.67 12.44
CA PRO A 234 -24.48 34.69 11.64
C PRO A 234 -23.59 33.63 10.99
N LEU A 235 -22.40 34.02 10.49
CA LEU A 235 -21.41 33.08 9.97
C LEU A 235 -20.95 32.10 11.06
N PHE A 236 -20.68 32.57 12.27
CA PHE A 236 -20.25 31.73 13.39
C PHE A 236 -21.36 30.79 13.89
N ALA A 237 -22.62 31.23 13.89
CA ALA A 237 -23.77 30.37 14.15
C ALA A 237 -23.86 29.22 13.14
N LEU A 238 -23.74 29.52 11.84
CA LEU A 238 -23.71 28.50 10.79
C LEU A 238 -22.49 27.56 10.95
N TRP A 239 -21.32 28.14 11.24
CA TRP A 239 -20.08 27.38 11.45
C TRP A 239 -20.21 26.37 12.58
N ALA A 240 -20.78 26.78 13.72
CA ALA A 240 -20.94 25.95 14.91
C ALA A 240 -21.83 24.71 14.68
N ASN A 241 -22.63 24.70 13.61
CA ASN A 241 -23.46 23.54 13.22
C ASN A 241 -22.80 22.64 12.16
N LEU A 242 -21.69 23.08 11.55
CA LEU A 242 -20.99 22.35 10.49
C LEU A 242 -19.70 21.71 10.98
N ASP A 243 -18.94 22.37 11.86
CA ASP A 243 -17.65 21.84 12.34
C ASP A 243 -17.26 22.39 13.71
N VAL A 244 -16.49 21.59 14.46
CA VAL A 244 -15.98 21.94 15.80
C VAL A 244 -14.95 23.07 15.78
N TRP A 245 -14.25 23.32 14.66
CA TRP A 245 -13.29 24.41 14.54
C TRP A 245 -13.92 25.80 14.39
N PHE A 246 -15.24 25.94 14.53
CA PHE A 246 -15.92 27.23 14.59
C PHE A 246 -15.31 28.18 15.64
N ILE A 247 -14.72 27.62 16.71
CA ILE A 247 -14.06 28.36 17.78
C ILE A 247 -12.96 29.30 17.27
N LEU A 248 -12.35 29.00 16.12
CA LEU A 248 -11.35 29.87 15.49
C LEU A 248 -11.92 31.23 15.09
N GLY A 249 -13.18 31.29 14.67
CA GLY A 249 -13.84 32.54 14.24
C GLY A 249 -13.86 33.60 15.35
N PRO A 250 -14.57 33.36 16.47
CA PRO A 250 -14.56 34.27 17.62
C PRO A 250 -13.15 34.49 18.17
N LEU A 251 -12.30 33.47 18.21
CA LEU A 251 -10.95 33.60 18.74
C LEU A 251 -10.08 34.58 17.92
N ILE A 252 -10.19 34.61 16.59
CA ILE A 252 -9.50 35.60 15.76
C ILE A 252 -10.00 37.02 16.07
N VAL A 253 -11.32 37.21 16.22
CA VAL A 253 -11.88 38.52 16.61
C VAL A 253 -11.36 38.94 17.98
N GLY A 254 -11.27 37.99 18.93
CA GLY A 254 -10.68 38.19 20.25
C GLY A 254 -9.21 38.58 20.20
N LEU A 255 -8.40 37.95 19.34
CA LEU A 255 -6.99 38.32 19.11
C LEU A 255 -6.86 39.72 18.50
N CYS A 256 -7.72 40.07 17.54
CA CYS A 256 -7.76 41.41 16.97
C CYS A 256 -8.18 42.45 18.02
N TRP A 257 -9.11 42.12 18.91
CA TRP A 257 -9.46 42.97 20.04
C TRP A 257 -8.29 43.13 21.01
N ALA A 258 -7.61 42.04 21.39
CA ALA A 258 -6.42 42.08 22.25
C ALA A 258 -5.29 42.95 21.64
N ALA A 259 -5.14 42.92 20.32
CA ALA A 259 -4.20 43.80 19.61
C ALA A 259 -4.49 45.29 19.85
N THR A 260 -5.75 45.70 19.99
CA THR A 260 -6.11 47.09 20.30
C THR A 260 -5.68 47.52 21.71
N GLY A 261 -5.58 46.57 22.65
CA GLY A 261 -5.03 46.84 23.99
C GLY A 261 -3.50 47.00 23.97
N LEU A 262 -2.83 46.23 23.11
CA LEU A 262 -1.37 46.26 22.93
C LEU A 262 -0.86 47.47 22.12
N ALA A 263 -1.78 48.22 21.51
CA ALA A 263 -1.55 49.46 20.76
C ALA A 263 -0.75 50.54 21.50
N LYS A 264 -0.80 50.52 22.84
CA LYS A 264 -0.07 51.50 23.67
C LYS A 264 1.44 51.27 23.65
N TRP A 265 1.87 50.03 23.40
CA TRP A 265 3.28 49.64 23.40
C TRP A 265 3.85 49.47 21.97
N PHE A 266 2.99 49.24 20.98
CA PHE A 266 3.37 49.04 19.59
C PHE A 266 2.56 49.96 18.67
N ARG A 267 3.22 50.72 17.79
CA ARG A 267 2.57 51.56 16.77
C ARG A 267 1.90 50.66 15.72
N GLY A 268 0.61 50.85 15.45
CA GLY A 268 -0.09 50.18 14.33
C GLY A 268 -1.34 49.37 14.72
N THR A 269 -2.41 50.06 15.14
CA THR A 269 -3.76 49.47 15.25
C THR A 269 -4.58 49.66 13.99
N GLY A 270 -5.42 48.68 13.69
CA GLY A 270 -6.42 48.78 12.62
C GLY A 270 -7.39 49.94 12.85
N LEU A 271 -8.14 50.29 11.79
CA LEU A 271 -9.07 51.42 11.76
C LEU A 271 -10.34 51.20 12.62
N VAL A 272 -10.54 50.00 13.15
CA VAL A 272 -11.77 49.61 13.85
C VAL A 272 -11.62 49.83 15.36
N PRO A 273 -12.54 50.55 16.03
CA PRO A 273 -12.52 50.73 17.47
C PRO A 273 -12.59 49.39 18.23
N GLY A 274 -11.79 49.26 19.29
CA GLY A 274 -11.78 48.06 20.14
C GLY A 274 -13.15 47.73 20.77
N LYS A 275 -13.98 48.75 21.05
CA LYS A 275 -15.37 48.59 21.52
C LYS A 275 -16.23 47.81 20.52
N THR A 276 -16.06 48.06 19.22
CA THR A 276 -16.79 47.34 18.18
C THR A 276 -16.35 45.87 18.13
N LEU A 277 -15.04 45.60 18.19
CA LEU A 277 -14.50 44.24 18.16
C LEU A 277 -14.94 43.40 19.35
N VAL A 278 -14.99 43.97 20.57
CA VAL A 278 -15.49 43.21 21.75
C VAL A 278 -17.00 42.95 21.68
N MET A 279 -17.79 43.87 21.11
CA MET A 279 -19.21 43.62 20.87
C MET A 279 -19.42 42.49 19.87
N ILE A 280 -18.66 42.48 18.76
CA ILE A 280 -18.73 41.40 17.76
C ILE A 280 -18.24 40.08 18.34
N PHE A 281 -17.20 40.09 19.18
CA PHE A 281 -16.73 38.92 19.88
C PHE A 281 -17.81 38.33 20.79
N GLY A 282 -18.44 39.16 21.64
CA GLY A 282 -19.53 38.74 22.52
C GLY A 282 -20.76 38.26 21.76
N ALA A 283 -21.21 39.00 20.74
CA ALA A 283 -22.32 38.61 19.88
C ALA A 283 -22.01 37.31 19.12
N GLY A 284 -20.77 37.15 18.66
CA GLY A 284 -20.29 35.94 17.98
C GLY A 284 -20.34 34.70 18.87
N LEU A 285 -19.88 34.81 20.12
CA LEU A 285 -19.98 33.71 21.10
C LEU A 285 -21.44 33.35 21.40
N LEU A 286 -22.32 34.34 21.56
CA LEU A 286 -23.75 34.09 21.78
C LEU A 286 -24.40 33.43 20.55
N ALA A 287 -24.02 33.84 19.35
CA ALA A 287 -24.55 33.28 18.11
C ALA A 287 -24.18 31.78 17.95
N CYS A 288 -22.99 31.36 18.43
CA CYS A 288 -22.60 29.95 18.41
C CYS A 288 -23.51 29.04 19.26
N VAL A 289 -24.24 29.58 20.24
CA VAL A 289 -25.21 28.84 21.08
C VAL A 289 -26.46 28.46 20.29
N ILE A 290 -26.67 29.03 19.09
CA ILE A 290 -27.70 28.61 18.11
C ILE A 290 -27.25 27.28 17.49
N ASN A 291 -27.23 26.23 18.31
CA ASN A 291 -26.85 24.87 18.00
C ASN A 291 -27.71 23.93 18.88
N PRO A 292 -28.10 22.73 18.42
CA PRO A 292 -28.87 21.78 19.22
C PRO A 292 -28.27 21.43 20.58
N HIS A 293 -26.95 21.60 20.75
CA HIS A 293 -26.23 21.32 21.99
C HIS A 293 -26.03 22.55 22.89
N HIS A 294 -26.51 23.73 22.49
CA HIS A 294 -26.41 24.99 23.25
C HIS A 294 -24.98 25.26 23.77
N VAL A 295 -24.81 25.43 25.08
CA VAL A 295 -23.51 25.73 25.71
C VAL A 295 -22.48 24.59 25.56
N ASN A 296 -22.92 23.35 25.37
CA ASN A 296 -22.02 22.20 25.20
C ASN A 296 -21.28 22.23 23.86
N VAL A 297 -21.70 23.09 22.92
CA VAL A 297 -21.01 23.30 21.63
C VAL A 297 -19.57 23.81 21.82
N PHE A 298 -19.25 24.44 22.95
CA PHE A 298 -17.89 24.94 23.25
C PHE A 298 -16.90 23.86 23.69
N GLN A 299 -17.29 22.58 23.68
CA GLN A 299 -16.32 21.49 23.80
C GLN A 299 -15.22 21.63 22.74
N MET A 300 -13.95 21.56 23.16
CA MET A 300 -12.82 21.87 22.29
C MET A 300 -12.56 20.76 21.26
N PRO A 301 -12.05 21.11 20.06
CA PRO A 301 -11.52 20.13 19.13
C PRO A 301 -10.45 19.25 19.80
N PRO A 302 -10.34 17.95 19.45
CA PRO A 302 -9.39 17.03 20.08
C PRO A 302 -7.93 17.53 20.08
N GLU A 303 -7.47 18.09 18.96
CA GLU A 303 -6.11 18.64 18.84
C GLU A 303 -5.86 19.82 19.78
N LEU A 304 -6.85 20.72 19.92
CA LEU A 304 -6.73 21.89 20.80
C LEU A 304 -6.83 21.47 22.27
N ALA A 305 -7.77 20.58 22.62
CA ALA A 305 -7.90 20.03 23.97
C ALA A 305 -6.60 19.34 24.42
N TYR A 306 -5.98 18.55 23.54
CA TYR A 306 -4.69 17.91 23.80
C TYR A 306 -3.59 18.94 24.09
N LEU A 307 -3.48 20.00 23.28
CA LEU A 307 -2.49 21.06 23.48
C LEU A 307 -2.71 21.83 24.79
N VAL A 308 -3.95 22.20 25.08
CA VAL A 308 -4.29 22.89 26.34
C VAL A 308 -3.91 22.04 27.54
N LEU A 309 -4.25 20.74 27.52
CA LEU A 309 -3.83 19.80 28.58
C LEU A 309 -2.31 19.61 28.64
N SER A 310 -1.60 19.68 27.52
CA SER A 310 -0.12 19.57 27.51
C SER A 310 0.56 20.72 28.27
N VAL A 311 -0.10 21.88 28.36
CA VAL A 311 0.36 23.05 29.11
C VAL A 311 -0.22 23.10 30.53
N ALA A 312 -1.48 22.70 30.71
CA ALA A 312 -2.19 22.78 32.00
C ALA A 312 -1.75 21.69 33.00
N ASP A 313 -1.52 20.45 32.54
CA ASP A 313 -1.18 19.34 33.44
C ASP A 313 0.16 19.53 34.19
N PRO A 314 1.26 20.02 33.55
CA PRO A 314 2.52 20.29 34.26
C PRO A 314 2.39 21.29 35.41
N VAL A 315 1.41 22.20 35.33
CA VAL A 315 1.13 23.21 36.37
C VAL A 315 -0.07 22.81 37.25
N SER A 316 -0.56 21.57 37.14
CA SER A 316 -1.68 21.02 37.91
C SER A 316 -2.96 21.87 37.87
N LEU A 317 -3.21 22.55 36.74
CA LEU A 317 -4.43 23.37 36.56
C LEU A 317 -5.62 22.45 36.20
N PRO A 318 -6.64 22.32 37.07
CA PRO A 318 -7.77 21.45 36.78
C PRO A 318 -8.66 22.04 35.68
N LEU A 319 -8.89 21.28 34.61
CA LEU A 319 -9.79 21.65 33.52
C LEU A 319 -11.00 20.69 33.44
N PRO A 320 -12.22 21.22 33.25
CA PRO A 320 -13.44 20.42 33.24
C PRO A 320 -13.56 19.56 31.98
N ASP A 321 -14.04 18.32 32.15
CA ASP A 321 -14.15 17.35 31.05
C ASP A 321 -15.07 17.79 29.92
N VAL A 322 -16.09 18.60 30.22
CA VAL A 322 -16.96 19.22 29.21
C VAL A 322 -16.16 19.94 28.13
N LEU A 323 -15.01 20.54 28.48
CA LEU A 323 -14.15 21.23 27.53
C LEU A 323 -13.05 20.34 26.93
N VAL A 324 -12.41 19.48 27.73
CA VAL A 324 -11.15 18.82 27.36
C VAL A 324 -11.20 17.28 27.30
N ALA A 325 -12.37 16.65 27.39
CA ALA A 325 -12.52 15.18 27.37
C ALA A 325 -11.77 14.51 26.21
N ALA A 326 -11.86 15.06 24.99
CA ALA A 326 -11.16 14.52 23.82
C ALA A 326 -9.64 14.47 24.00
N GLY A 327 -9.06 15.53 24.58
CA GLY A 327 -7.62 15.63 24.81
C GLY A 327 -7.13 14.60 25.84
N ARG A 328 -7.93 14.31 26.88
CA ARG A 328 -7.64 13.26 27.85
C ARG A 328 -7.64 11.87 27.19
N THR A 329 -8.67 11.57 26.39
CA THR A 329 -8.74 10.32 25.62
C THR A 329 -7.51 10.14 24.72
N MET A 330 -7.08 11.20 24.01
CA MET A 330 -5.90 11.15 23.16
C MET A 330 -4.60 10.91 23.95
N LYS A 331 -4.42 11.55 25.11
CA LYS A 331 -3.26 11.31 25.99
C LYS A 331 -3.20 9.87 26.47
N GLU A 332 -4.33 9.27 26.86
CA GLU A 332 -4.35 7.87 27.29
C GLU A 332 -4.00 6.94 26.12
N LEU A 333 -4.57 7.15 24.92
CA LEU A 333 -4.25 6.35 23.74
C LEU A 333 -2.76 6.38 23.36
N GLN A 334 -2.06 7.50 23.57
CA GLN A 334 -0.61 7.57 23.35
C GLN A 334 0.17 6.61 24.27
N LYS A 335 -0.29 6.39 25.51
CA LYS A 335 0.41 5.53 26.49
C LYS A 335 0.39 4.05 26.10
N VAL A 336 -0.59 3.61 25.33
CA VAL A 336 -0.86 2.20 24.99
C VAL A 336 -0.05 1.71 23.78
N GLY A 337 0.87 2.54 23.27
CA GLY A 337 1.62 2.22 22.06
C GLY A 337 0.77 2.19 20.78
N THR A 338 -0.52 2.54 20.84
CA THR A 338 -1.26 2.98 19.64
C THR A 338 -0.69 4.32 19.24
N THR A 339 0.29 4.32 18.34
CA THR A 339 0.97 5.52 17.88
C THR A 339 0.05 6.33 16.97
N ILE A 340 -0.96 7.00 17.54
CA ILE A 340 -1.87 7.90 16.83
C ILE A 340 -1.01 8.99 16.19
N PRO A 341 -0.95 9.11 14.86
CA PRO A 341 -0.13 10.12 14.21
C PRO A 341 -0.57 11.55 14.56
N TRP A 342 -1.71 11.72 15.23
CA TRP A 342 -2.41 13.00 15.32
C TRP A 342 -1.72 14.04 16.21
N THR A 343 -0.85 13.59 17.11
CA THR A 343 -0.22 14.41 18.16
C THR A 343 1.24 14.76 17.88
N ALA A 344 1.74 14.46 16.67
CA ALA A 344 3.14 14.74 16.34
C ALA A 344 3.37 16.24 16.11
N SER A 345 4.55 16.72 16.51
CA SER A 345 5.05 18.05 16.14
C SER A 345 5.91 17.94 14.86
N PRO A 346 6.00 18.99 14.02
CA PRO A 346 7.00 19.07 12.95
C PRO A 346 8.46 18.92 13.41
N PHE A 347 8.75 19.08 14.71
CA PHE A 347 10.08 18.85 15.28
C PHE A 347 10.34 17.40 15.69
N ALA A 348 9.32 16.53 15.67
CA ALA A 348 9.48 15.13 16.04
C ALA A 348 10.18 14.35 14.92
N LEU A 349 11.09 13.44 15.27
CA LEU A 349 11.79 12.57 14.31
C LEU A 349 10.82 11.82 13.38
N ARG A 350 9.67 11.41 13.91
CA ARG A 350 8.61 10.72 13.16
C ARG A 350 8.05 11.55 12.00
N TYR A 351 7.93 12.87 12.16
CA TYR A 351 7.48 13.76 11.07
C TYR A 351 8.42 13.66 9.86
N TRP A 352 9.73 13.56 10.14
CA TRP A 352 10.76 13.44 9.12
C TRP A 352 10.95 12.01 8.61
N GLN A 353 10.64 10.98 9.40
CA GLN A 353 10.71 9.59 8.92
C GLN A 353 9.51 9.20 8.05
N ASP A 354 8.36 9.82 8.27
CA ASP A 354 7.15 9.55 7.52
C ASP A 354 7.12 10.35 6.21
N SER A 355 7.35 9.65 5.10
CA SER A 355 7.31 10.23 3.76
C SER A 355 5.95 10.84 3.41
N ALA A 356 4.85 10.40 4.03
CA ALA A 356 3.51 10.96 3.83
C ALA A 356 3.29 12.26 4.64
N ALA A 357 4.09 12.50 5.67
CA ALA A 357 3.98 13.69 6.52
C ALA A 357 4.98 14.79 6.12
N GLY A 358 6.26 14.64 6.47
CA GLY A 358 7.24 15.75 6.44
C GLY A 358 8.23 15.74 5.29
N LEU A 359 8.78 14.58 4.91
CA LEU A 359 9.75 14.46 3.79
C LEU A 359 9.06 14.39 2.42
N ASN A 360 8.23 15.39 2.12
CA ASN A 360 7.66 15.59 0.78
C ASN A 360 7.47 17.10 0.50
N VAL A 361 7.21 17.47 -0.76
CA VAL A 361 7.12 18.89 -1.17
C VAL A 361 6.04 19.63 -0.37
N ALA A 362 4.88 19.01 -0.15
CA ALA A 362 3.79 19.58 0.63
C ALA A 362 4.16 19.78 2.12
N GLY A 363 4.80 18.81 2.76
CA GLY A 363 5.27 18.88 4.15
C GLY A 363 6.38 19.91 4.37
N LEU A 364 7.21 20.15 3.35
CA LEU A 364 8.25 21.19 3.39
C LEU A 364 7.72 22.60 3.13
N ALA A 365 6.60 22.74 2.42
CA ALA A 365 6.05 24.04 2.01
C ALA A 365 5.69 24.97 3.18
N VAL A 366 5.42 24.44 4.38
CA VAL A 366 5.14 25.27 5.56
C VAL A 366 6.35 26.10 6.00
N PHE A 367 7.57 25.58 5.88
CA PHE A 367 8.76 26.25 6.42
C PHE A 367 9.12 27.55 5.67
N PRO A 368 9.10 27.59 4.32
CA PRO A 368 9.22 28.85 3.58
C PRO A 368 8.22 29.90 4.05
N LEU A 369 6.97 29.51 4.33
CA LEU A 369 5.94 30.45 4.78
C LEU A 369 6.21 30.98 6.18
N VAL A 370 6.67 30.12 7.10
CA VAL A 370 7.13 30.53 8.44
C VAL A 370 8.31 31.49 8.33
N MET A 371 9.31 31.17 7.51
CA MET A 371 10.52 31.99 7.33
C MET A 371 10.20 33.35 6.72
N LEU A 372 9.37 33.40 5.69
CA LEU A 372 8.91 34.66 5.08
C LEU A 372 8.10 35.51 6.07
N GLY A 373 7.27 34.88 6.90
CA GLY A 373 6.54 35.55 7.98
C GLY A 373 7.48 36.15 9.03
N LEU A 374 8.40 35.35 9.57
CA LEU A 374 9.40 35.80 10.55
C LEU A 374 10.26 36.95 10.01
N LEU A 375 10.71 36.85 8.76
CA LEU A 375 11.47 37.91 8.10
C LEU A 375 10.61 39.16 7.91
N GLY A 376 9.38 39.02 7.39
CA GLY A 376 8.49 40.15 7.13
C GLY A 376 8.13 40.92 8.41
N PHE A 377 7.60 40.22 9.42
CA PHE A 377 7.25 40.85 10.69
C PHE A 377 8.47 41.30 11.50
N GLY A 378 9.58 40.54 11.45
CA GLY A 378 10.83 40.90 12.12
C GLY A 378 11.42 42.18 11.57
N VAL A 379 11.53 42.31 10.24
CA VAL A 379 12.00 43.55 9.60
C VAL A 379 11.11 44.72 10.01
N MET A 380 9.79 44.58 9.98
CA MET A 380 8.87 45.64 10.41
C MET A 380 9.00 46.06 11.87
N ALA A 381 9.42 45.15 12.74
CA ALA A 381 9.65 45.44 14.15
C ALA A 381 10.93 46.27 14.38
N PHE A 382 11.95 46.13 13.51
CA PHE A 382 13.26 46.77 13.65
C PHE A 382 13.49 47.99 12.74
N VAL A 383 12.57 48.30 11.82
CA VAL A 383 12.64 49.51 10.98
C VAL A 383 12.61 50.76 11.87
N ARG A 384 13.62 51.61 11.77
CA ARG A 384 13.69 52.88 12.51
C ARG A 384 12.56 53.80 12.08
N PRO A 385 11.92 54.55 13.00
CA PRO A 385 10.81 55.42 12.67
C PRO A 385 11.27 56.57 11.75
N GLN A 386 10.85 56.49 10.48
CA GLN A 386 11.03 57.53 9.46
C GLN A 386 9.65 57.93 8.89
N PRO A 387 9.49 59.13 8.31
CA PRO A 387 8.25 59.50 7.61
C PRO A 387 7.92 58.48 6.53
N ASN A 388 6.68 58.00 6.49
CA ASN A 388 6.18 56.97 5.56
C ASN A 388 6.79 55.56 5.70
N ALA A 389 7.59 55.29 6.73
CA ALA A 389 8.08 53.92 6.98
C ALA A 389 6.94 52.99 7.47
N PRO A 390 6.87 51.75 6.97
CA PRO A 390 5.88 50.78 7.41
C PRO A 390 6.16 50.38 8.87
N SER A 391 5.10 50.03 9.60
CA SER A 391 5.15 49.67 11.02
C SER A 391 4.55 48.29 11.26
N LEU A 392 4.95 47.64 12.36
CA LEU A 392 4.43 46.33 12.74
C LEU A 392 2.93 46.40 13.09
N GLN A 393 2.08 45.83 12.23
CA GLN A 393 0.67 45.64 12.58
C GLN A 393 0.48 44.52 13.60
N VAL A 394 0.16 44.90 14.84
CA VAL A 394 -0.01 43.96 15.96
C VAL A 394 -1.13 42.95 15.69
N SER A 395 -2.23 43.39 15.06
CA SER A 395 -3.37 42.50 14.76
C SER A 395 -2.97 41.37 13.79
N ARG A 396 -2.22 41.68 12.73
CA ARG A 396 -1.69 40.68 11.79
C ARG A 396 -0.69 39.75 12.47
N PHE A 397 0.22 40.33 13.26
CA PHE A 397 1.26 39.56 13.94
C PHE A 397 0.69 38.59 14.97
N LEU A 398 -0.29 39.00 15.80
CA LEU A 398 -0.88 38.11 16.80
C LEU A 398 -1.65 36.95 16.16
N VAL A 399 -2.40 37.20 15.10
CA VAL A 399 -3.10 36.13 14.36
C VAL A 399 -2.08 35.18 13.73
N TRP A 400 -1.05 35.72 13.06
CA TRP A 400 0.03 34.92 12.47
C TRP A 400 0.77 34.09 13.52
N LEU A 401 1.13 34.70 14.66
CA LEU A 401 1.86 34.06 15.76
C LEU A 401 1.04 32.95 16.42
N PHE A 402 -0.25 33.21 16.70
CA PHE A 402 -1.14 32.23 17.30
C PHE A 402 -1.21 30.95 16.46
N PHE A 403 -1.51 31.08 15.17
CA PHE A 403 -1.57 29.92 14.29
C PHE A 403 -0.18 29.29 14.06
N GLY A 404 0.88 30.09 14.04
CA GLY A 404 2.27 29.61 13.93
C GLY A 404 2.66 28.69 15.09
N ILE A 405 2.34 29.09 16.33
CA ILE A 405 2.57 28.27 17.52
C ILE A 405 1.78 26.96 17.42
N LEU A 406 0.51 27.02 17.04
CA LEU A 406 -0.33 25.82 16.89
C LEU A 406 0.23 24.85 15.83
N ALA A 407 0.66 25.35 14.67
CA ALA A 407 1.22 24.53 13.59
C ALA A 407 2.57 23.89 13.97
N LEU A 408 3.40 24.59 14.75
CA LEU A 408 4.66 24.07 15.29
C LEU A 408 4.45 23.08 16.44
N ALA A 409 3.36 23.22 17.20
CA ALA A 409 3.01 22.28 18.25
C ALA A 409 2.41 20.98 17.68
N LEU A 410 1.53 21.09 16.67
CA LEU A 410 0.89 19.96 15.99
C LEU A 410 0.88 20.16 14.48
N TYR A 411 1.48 19.23 13.73
CA TYR A 411 1.51 19.36 12.26
C TYR A 411 0.11 19.25 11.61
N ARG A 412 -0.88 18.67 12.30
CA ARG A 412 -2.29 18.67 11.87
C ARG A 412 -2.88 20.08 11.73
N LEU A 413 -2.32 21.07 12.43
CA LEU A 413 -2.81 22.45 12.45
C LEU A 413 -2.10 23.36 11.42
N ILE A 414 -1.14 22.81 10.65
CA ILE A 414 -0.49 23.50 9.53
C ILE A 414 -1.49 24.13 8.56
N PRO A 415 -2.61 23.49 8.17
CA PRO A 415 -3.54 24.08 7.22
C PRO A 415 -4.13 25.42 7.66
N PHE A 416 -4.53 25.53 8.93
CA PHE A 416 -5.08 26.78 9.47
C PHE A 416 -4.02 27.89 9.50
N PHE A 417 -2.77 27.55 9.87
CA PHE A 417 -1.65 28.48 9.77
C PHE A 417 -1.37 28.90 8.34
N ALA A 418 -1.28 27.96 7.40
CA ALA A 418 -0.95 28.26 6.01
C ALA A 418 -1.98 29.24 5.40
N LEU A 419 -3.27 29.01 5.63
CA LEU A 419 -4.35 29.85 5.13
C LEU A 419 -4.39 31.23 5.79
N ALA A 420 -4.11 31.32 7.09
CA ALA A 420 -4.04 32.62 7.79
C ALA A 420 -2.74 33.38 7.46
N ALA A 421 -1.60 32.70 7.44
CA ALA A 421 -0.29 33.29 7.29
C ALA A 421 -0.01 33.80 5.87
N ALA A 422 -0.53 33.14 4.83
CA ALA A 422 -0.29 33.54 3.45
C ALA A 422 -0.69 34.99 3.15
N PRO A 423 -1.95 35.41 3.33
CA PRO A 423 -2.34 36.79 3.05
C PRO A 423 -1.67 37.79 4.02
N LEU A 424 -1.54 37.45 5.30
CA LEU A 424 -0.96 38.34 6.31
C LEU A 424 0.53 38.60 6.07
N THR A 425 1.27 37.57 5.67
CA THR A 425 2.70 37.68 5.30
C THR A 425 2.85 38.46 4.00
N ALA A 426 2.01 38.17 3.00
CA ALA A 426 2.04 38.86 1.70
C ALA A 426 1.78 40.37 1.83
N MET A 427 0.81 40.78 2.66
CA MET A 427 0.54 42.20 2.93
C MET A 427 1.76 42.89 3.56
N THR A 428 2.37 42.26 4.57
CA THR A 428 3.53 42.82 5.28
C THR A 428 4.76 42.93 4.37
N LEU A 429 5.06 41.91 3.56
CA LEU A 429 6.16 41.96 2.60
C LEU A 429 5.91 42.96 1.48
N GLY A 430 4.66 43.07 1.04
CA GLY A 430 4.23 44.03 0.03
C GLY A 430 4.41 45.48 0.48
N GLU A 431 3.96 45.81 1.69
CA GLU A 431 4.16 47.14 2.31
C GLU A 431 5.64 47.47 2.47
N PHE A 432 6.48 46.48 2.83
CA PHE A 432 7.93 46.67 2.86
C PHE A 432 8.51 47.03 1.50
N MET A 433 8.10 46.28 0.47
CA MET A 433 8.63 46.41 -0.87
C MET A 433 8.22 47.74 -1.49
N ASP A 434 6.98 48.17 -1.27
CA ASP A 434 6.45 49.45 -1.73
C ASP A 434 7.20 50.63 -1.10
N TRP A 435 7.43 50.58 0.22
CA TRP A 435 8.26 51.57 0.92
C TRP A 435 9.70 51.59 0.38
N GLN A 436 10.29 50.42 0.13
CA GLN A 436 11.65 50.31 -0.40
C GLN A 436 11.79 50.83 -1.85
N MET A 437 10.75 50.67 -2.67
CA MET A 437 10.70 51.17 -4.04
C MET A 437 10.53 52.69 -4.09
N THR A 438 9.71 53.24 -3.19
CA THR A 438 9.47 54.69 -3.08
C THR A 438 10.63 55.45 -2.41
N SER A 439 11.41 54.80 -1.55
CA SER A 439 12.49 55.46 -0.78
C SER A 439 13.86 55.55 -1.48
N ASN A 440 14.12 54.78 -2.56
CA ASN A 440 15.43 54.81 -3.27
C ASN A 440 15.31 54.44 -4.77
N ALA A 441 15.43 55.44 -5.65
CA ALA A 441 15.21 55.31 -7.10
C ALA A 441 16.22 54.39 -7.83
N ALA A 442 17.51 54.41 -7.47
CA ALA A 442 18.52 53.55 -8.11
C ALA A 442 18.28 52.07 -7.79
N SER A 443 17.85 51.78 -6.55
CA SER A 443 17.46 50.43 -6.13
C SER A 443 16.11 49.99 -6.69
N ALA A 444 15.21 50.92 -7.01
CA ALA A 444 13.87 50.63 -7.53
C ALA A 444 13.93 49.96 -8.92
N ALA A 445 14.78 50.45 -9.83
CA ALA A 445 14.92 49.85 -11.17
C ALA A 445 15.52 48.42 -11.14
N GLN A 446 16.43 48.15 -10.21
CA GLN A 446 17.01 46.81 -10.02
C GLN A 446 16.01 45.85 -9.37
N ARG A 447 15.27 46.30 -8.35
CA ARG A 447 14.21 45.51 -7.69
C ARG A 447 13.03 45.24 -8.62
N ALA A 448 12.63 46.21 -9.44
CA ALA A 448 11.60 46.02 -10.47
C ALA A 448 12.02 44.99 -11.52
N ARG A 449 13.30 44.99 -11.95
CA ARG A 449 13.86 43.94 -12.82
C ARG A 449 13.80 42.56 -12.15
N GLY A 450 14.20 42.46 -10.89
CA GLY A 450 14.12 41.22 -10.11
C GLY A 450 12.69 40.69 -9.99
N LEU A 451 11.71 41.56 -9.70
CA LEU A 451 10.30 41.18 -9.58
C LEU A 451 9.67 40.77 -10.93
N ARG A 452 10.13 41.37 -12.05
CA ARG A 452 9.74 40.94 -13.41
C ARG A 452 10.28 39.55 -13.72
N LEU A 453 11.56 39.28 -13.42
CA LEU A 453 12.16 37.96 -13.60
C LEU A 453 11.47 36.91 -12.73
N ALA A 454 11.20 37.24 -11.46
CA ALA A 454 10.50 36.36 -10.53
C ALA A 454 9.12 35.95 -11.07
N ARG A 455 8.34 36.88 -11.64
CA ARG A 455 7.05 36.58 -12.30
C ARG A 455 7.20 35.65 -13.50
N LEU A 456 8.19 35.91 -14.37
CA LEU A 456 8.44 35.09 -15.56
C LEU A 456 8.82 33.65 -15.19
N VAL A 457 9.55 33.44 -14.10
CA VAL A 457 9.91 32.11 -13.60
C VAL A 457 8.74 31.42 -12.85
N SER A 458 7.86 32.20 -12.21
CA SER A 458 6.75 31.67 -11.41
C SER A 458 5.71 30.91 -12.24
N VAL A 459 5.43 31.38 -13.47
CA VAL A 459 4.45 30.74 -14.36
C VAL A 459 4.87 29.32 -14.79
N PRO A 460 6.05 29.09 -15.42
CA PRO A 460 6.47 27.74 -15.78
C PRO A 460 6.68 26.85 -14.57
N PHE A 461 7.12 27.40 -13.43
CA PHE A 461 7.20 26.65 -12.18
C PHE A 461 5.82 26.16 -11.72
N CYS A 462 4.79 27.01 -11.77
CA CYS A 462 3.43 26.60 -11.41
C CYS A 462 2.85 25.57 -12.40
N LEU A 463 3.15 25.68 -13.70
CA LEU A 463 2.75 24.68 -14.69
C LEU A 463 3.43 23.33 -14.45
N LEU A 464 4.70 23.33 -14.06
CA LEU A 464 5.40 22.12 -13.63
C LEU A 464 4.71 21.50 -12.40
N LEU A 465 4.34 22.31 -11.40
CA LEU A 465 3.60 21.81 -10.23
C LEU A 465 2.25 21.19 -10.61
N ILE A 466 1.53 21.77 -11.58
CA ILE A 466 0.27 21.17 -12.09
C ILE A 466 0.53 19.80 -12.70
N ALA A 467 1.58 19.66 -13.53
CA ALA A 467 1.96 18.38 -14.10
C ALA A 467 2.36 17.35 -13.01
N LEU A 468 3.09 17.79 -11.98
CA LEU A 468 3.49 16.92 -10.86
C LEU A 468 2.32 16.57 -9.92
N ALA A 469 1.27 17.40 -9.87
CA ALA A 469 0.10 17.19 -9.00
C ALA A 469 -0.75 16.01 -9.45
N TRP A 470 -0.86 15.77 -10.77
CA TRP A 470 -1.70 14.70 -11.34
C TRP A 470 -1.33 13.30 -10.83
N PRO A 471 -0.09 12.79 -11.04
CA PRO A 471 0.31 11.49 -10.51
C PRO A 471 0.51 11.51 -8.99
N GLY A 472 0.62 12.70 -8.38
CA GLY A 472 0.76 12.85 -6.94
C GLY A 472 2.18 13.08 -6.43
N TRP A 473 3.16 13.31 -7.32
CA TRP A 473 4.59 13.43 -6.98
C TRP A 473 4.94 14.61 -6.07
N LEU A 474 4.01 15.55 -5.87
CA LEU A 474 4.13 16.60 -4.86
C LEU A 474 3.95 16.11 -3.42
N HIS A 475 3.54 14.86 -3.23
CA HIS A 475 3.21 14.27 -1.93
C HIS A 475 3.91 12.92 -1.76
N GLY A 476 4.06 12.46 -0.52
CA GLY A 476 4.48 11.09 -0.26
C GLY A 476 3.42 10.07 -0.65
N PRO A 477 3.79 8.79 -0.82
CA PRO A 477 2.83 7.70 -0.96
C PRO A 477 1.88 7.69 0.25
N ALA A 478 0.59 7.94 0.01
CA ALA A 478 -0.39 8.20 1.06
C ALA A 478 -0.80 6.95 1.87
N ASP A 479 -0.70 5.76 1.28
CA ASP A 479 -0.97 4.48 1.93
C ASP A 479 0.02 3.41 1.45
N LEU A 480 0.66 2.73 2.40
CA LEU A 480 1.53 1.58 2.15
C LEU A 480 0.76 0.38 1.55
N PHE A 481 -0.56 0.34 1.72
CA PHE A 481 -1.39 -0.84 1.41
C PHE A 481 -2.35 -0.65 0.24
N VAL A 482 -2.73 0.59 -0.11
CA VAL A 482 -3.58 0.87 -1.28
C VAL A 482 -3.01 2.07 -2.05
N PRO A 483 -1.92 1.88 -2.82
CA PRO A 483 -1.41 2.94 -3.68
C PRO A 483 -2.48 3.31 -4.72
N ALA A 484 -2.90 4.57 -4.74
CA ALA A 484 -3.72 5.09 -5.84
C ALA A 484 -2.89 5.16 -7.11
N ALA A 485 -3.48 4.86 -8.26
CA ALA A 485 -2.79 4.83 -9.55
C ALA A 485 -2.27 6.24 -9.95
N HIS A 486 -3.04 7.27 -9.63
CA HIS A 486 -2.66 8.68 -9.65
C HIS A 486 -3.37 9.39 -8.50
N ARG A 487 -2.91 10.58 -8.10
CA ARG A 487 -3.53 11.33 -7.00
C ARG A 487 -4.85 11.96 -7.39
N VAL A 488 -4.96 12.52 -8.60
CA VAL A 488 -6.16 13.24 -9.01
C VAL A 488 -7.29 12.27 -9.36
N ALA A 489 -8.20 11.98 -8.44
CA ALA A 489 -9.27 11.01 -8.63
C ALA A 489 -10.54 11.44 -7.89
N TRP A 490 -11.70 11.15 -8.47
CA TRP A 490 -13.01 11.51 -7.93
C TRP A 490 -13.78 10.26 -7.50
N ASP A 491 -13.16 9.48 -6.62
CA ASP A 491 -13.71 8.22 -6.12
C ASP A 491 -13.64 8.15 -4.59
N MET A 492 -14.54 7.39 -3.97
CA MET A 492 -14.57 7.19 -2.53
C MET A 492 -14.27 5.71 -2.27
N ARG A 493 -13.10 5.43 -1.71
CA ARG A 493 -12.61 4.06 -1.55
C ARG A 493 -12.60 3.67 -0.09
N ALA A 494 -13.34 2.62 0.20
CA ALA A 494 -13.19 1.88 1.43
C ALA A 494 -11.90 1.05 1.37
N ASP A 495 -11.23 0.92 2.51
CA ASP A 495 -10.21 -0.12 2.66
C ASP A 495 -10.90 -1.49 2.50
N PRO A 496 -10.51 -2.30 1.52
CA PRO A 496 -11.18 -3.57 1.26
C PRO A 496 -11.13 -4.55 2.44
N SER A 497 -10.08 -4.50 3.24
CA SER A 497 -9.86 -5.37 4.40
C SER A 497 -10.87 -5.02 5.51
N ILE A 498 -10.94 -3.73 5.86
CA ILE A 498 -11.86 -3.25 6.90
C ILE A 498 -13.32 -3.39 6.45
N GLN A 499 -13.62 -3.09 5.17
CA GLN A 499 -14.95 -3.27 4.61
C GLN A 499 -15.41 -4.73 4.67
N ARG A 500 -14.60 -5.67 4.17
CA ARG A 500 -14.95 -7.10 4.19
C ARG A 500 -15.10 -7.63 5.61
N ALA A 501 -14.29 -7.16 6.56
CA ALA A 501 -14.45 -7.52 7.96
C ALA A 501 -15.77 -6.99 8.55
N ALA A 502 -16.17 -5.76 8.22
CA ALA A 502 -17.46 -5.20 8.61
C ALA A 502 -18.62 -5.99 7.98
N GLU A 503 -18.54 -6.31 6.69
CA GLU A 503 -19.52 -7.15 5.97
C GLU A 503 -19.58 -8.57 6.56
N ALA A 504 -18.44 -9.14 6.96
CA ALA A 504 -18.40 -10.45 7.61
C ALA A 504 -19.08 -10.43 8.99
N LEU A 505 -18.93 -9.35 9.77
CA LEU A 505 -19.69 -9.15 11.01
C LEU A 505 -21.18 -8.97 10.74
N ASN A 506 -21.54 -8.23 9.69
CA ASN A 506 -22.93 -8.04 9.26
C ASN A 506 -23.56 -9.37 8.78
N ALA A 507 -22.79 -10.26 8.15
CA ALA A 507 -23.28 -11.57 7.70
C ALA A 507 -23.55 -12.56 8.84
N ILE A 508 -23.00 -12.34 10.04
CA ILE A 508 -23.35 -13.12 11.24
C ILE A 508 -24.81 -12.85 11.66
N GLN A 509 -25.42 -11.76 11.18
CA GLN A 509 -26.67 -11.16 11.64
C GLN A 509 -27.96 -11.87 11.16
N GLU A 510 -27.96 -13.18 10.88
CA GLU A 510 -29.18 -13.96 10.61
C GLU A 510 -29.96 -14.37 11.90
N GLY A 511 -29.82 -13.60 12.99
CA GLY A 511 -30.50 -13.82 14.28
C GLY A 511 -30.88 -12.52 15.01
N LYS A 512 -31.81 -12.60 15.97
CA LYS A 512 -32.40 -11.45 16.71
C LYS A 512 -31.47 -10.77 17.74
N ASP A 513 -30.23 -11.22 17.89
CA ASP A 513 -29.30 -10.68 18.89
C ASP A 513 -28.54 -9.44 18.38
N ARG A 514 -28.40 -8.42 19.25
CA ARG A 514 -27.52 -7.27 19.01
C ARG A 514 -26.06 -7.74 19.04
N ILE A 515 -25.31 -7.47 17.98
CA ILE A 515 -23.91 -7.87 17.85
C ILE A 515 -23.02 -6.76 18.42
N HIS A 516 -22.23 -7.07 19.45
CA HIS A 516 -21.23 -6.16 20.01
C HIS A 516 -19.82 -6.67 19.70
N VAL A 517 -18.95 -5.80 19.18
CA VAL A 517 -17.59 -6.12 18.76
C VAL A 517 -16.56 -5.28 19.50
N PHE A 518 -15.51 -5.95 19.99
CA PHE A 518 -14.28 -5.29 20.43
C PHE A 518 -13.40 -5.00 19.22
N ASN A 519 -13.32 -3.73 18.81
CA ASN A 519 -12.42 -3.31 17.75
C ASN A 519 -11.07 -2.82 18.33
N GLY A 520 -9.97 -3.41 17.86
CA GLY A 520 -8.60 -3.08 18.28
C GLY A 520 -8.01 -1.83 17.62
N ASN A 521 -8.66 -1.34 16.55
CA ASN A 521 -8.33 -0.10 15.85
C ASN A 521 -9.58 0.79 15.74
N ILE A 522 -9.38 2.08 15.92
CA ILE A 522 -10.35 3.16 15.82
C ILE A 522 -11.04 3.20 14.45
N GLU A 523 -10.32 2.92 13.36
CA GLU A 523 -10.86 2.99 12.00
C GLU A 523 -12.04 2.03 11.79
N MET A 524 -11.97 0.83 12.36
CA MET A 524 -13.06 -0.15 12.28
C MET A 524 -14.37 0.40 12.86
N GLY A 525 -14.30 1.13 13.98
CA GLY A 525 -15.46 1.79 14.59
C GLY A 525 -16.09 2.87 13.69
N ASN A 526 -15.33 3.46 12.77
CA ASN A 526 -15.85 4.42 11.79
C ASN A 526 -16.53 3.76 10.59
N TYR A 527 -16.14 2.52 10.25
CA TYR A 527 -16.71 1.76 9.11
C TYR A 527 -18.04 1.07 9.47
N LEU A 528 -18.12 0.49 10.68
CA LEU A 528 -19.26 -0.32 11.12
C LEU A 528 -20.62 0.37 10.99
N PRO A 529 -20.81 1.65 11.36
CA PRO A 529 -22.09 2.35 11.19
C PRO A 529 -22.66 2.34 9.78
N TRP A 530 -21.79 2.31 8.76
CA TRP A 530 -22.21 2.32 7.36
C TRP A 530 -22.41 0.91 6.80
N PHE A 531 -21.39 0.04 6.93
CA PHE A 531 -21.34 -1.29 6.33
C PHE A 531 -22.02 -2.38 7.17
N ALA A 532 -22.15 -2.17 8.48
CA ALA A 532 -22.73 -3.12 9.43
C ALA A 532 -23.56 -2.39 10.51
N PRO A 533 -24.63 -1.66 10.14
CA PRO A 533 -25.33 -0.75 11.03
C PRO A 533 -25.96 -1.41 12.27
N GLY A 534 -26.16 -2.74 12.25
CA GLY A 534 -26.64 -3.50 13.41
C GLY A 534 -25.56 -3.89 14.42
N VAL A 535 -24.28 -3.64 14.11
CA VAL A 535 -23.13 -4.01 14.92
C VAL A 535 -22.66 -2.80 15.72
N LYS A 536 -22.61 -2.93 17.05
CA LYS A 536 -22.07 -1.91 17.95
C LYS A 536 -20.59 -2.14 18.27
N HIS A 537 -19.81 -1.07 18.37
CA HIS A 537 -18.35 -1.13 18.56
C HIS A 537 -17.85 -0.44 19.82
N THR A 538 -16.65 -0.83 20.28
CA THR A 538 -16.07 -0.35 21.55
C THR A 538 -15.56 1.08 21.49
N ILE A 539 -14.88 1.47 20.42
CA ILE A 539 -14.24 2.79 20.29
C ILE A 539 -14.23 3.29 18.84
N ASP A 540 -14.23 4.60 18.63
CA ASP A 540 -14.06 5.25 17.32
C ASP A 540 -13.39 6.63 17.46
N SER A 541 -13.37 7.44 16.40
CA SER A 541 -12.66 8.74 16.40
C SER A 541 -13.38 9.87 17.13
N ARG A 542 -14.59 9.64 17.68
CA ARG A 542 -15.35 10.58 18.53
C ARG A 542 -14.81 10.57 19.96
N PHE A 543 -13.55 10.98 20.11
CA PHE A 543 -12.79 10.93 21.37
C PHE A 543 -13.44 11.48 22.63
N PRO A 544 -14.26 12.57 22.60
CA PRO A 544 -14.92 13.04 23.82
C PRO A 544 -15.80 11.99 24.51
N LEU A 545 -16.32 11.01 23.76
CA LEU A 545 -17.21 9.98 24.28
C LEU A 545 -16.53 8.96 25.19
N TYR A 546 -15.21 8.79 25.06
CA TYR A 546 -14.50 7.64 25.62
C TYR A 546 -13.65 7.95 26.86
N VAL A 547 -13.68 9.19 27.37
CA VAL A 547 -12.80 9.64 28.46
C VAL A 547 -12.85 8.74 29.70
N GLY A 548 -14.03 8.21 30.05
CA GLY A 548 -14.22 7.34 31.22
C GLY A 548 -13.89 5.86 30.99
N GLN A 549 -13.77 5.41 29.74
CA GLN A 549 -13.56 3.99 29.38
C GLN A 549 -12.21 3.73 28.72
N ILE A 550 -11.50 4.77 28.29
CA ILE A 550 -10.29 4.62 27.47
C ILE A 550 -9.16 3.87 28.15
N ALA A 551 -8.97 4.10 29.45
CA ALA A 551 -7.94 3.40 30.24
C ALA A 551 -8.29 1.90 30.42
N THR A 552 -9.57 1.58 30.58
CA THR A 552 -10.04 0.19 30.62
C THR A 552 -9.91 -0.47 29.25
N TYR A 553 -10.32 0.21 28.18
CA TYR A 553 -10.12 -0.26 26.81
C TYR A 553 -8.65 -0.56 26.52
N ALA A 554 -7.75 0.33 26.92
CA ALA A 554 -6.31 0.16 26.81
C ALA A 554 -5.82 -1.11 27.51
N ALA A 555 -6.18 -1.27 28.79
CA ALA A 555 -5.82 -2.45 29.57
C ALA A 555 -6.37 -3.74 28.96
N VAL A 556 -7.63 -3.73 28.51
CA VAL A 556 -8.27 -4.86 27.82
C VAL A 556 -7.55 -5.17 26.52
N ARG A 557 -7.24 -4.17 25.68
CA ARG A 557 -6.53 -4.37 24.41
C ARG A 557 -5.16 -5.01 24.61
N THR A 558 -4.43 -4.59 25.65
CA THR A 558 -3.12 -5.16 26.00
C THR A 558 -3.24 -6.57 26.57
N ALA A 559 -4.27 -6.85 27.36
CA ALA A 559 -4.47 -8.15 28.01
C ALA A 559 -5.16 -9.20 27.13
N LEU A 560 -5.98 -8.80 26.15
CA LEU A 560 -6.79 -9.70 25.31
C LEU A 560 -5.98 -10.80 24.60
N PRO A 561 -4.73 -10.55 24.14
CA PRO A 561 -3.90 -11.58 23.53
C PRO A 561 -3.18 -12.51 24.54
N ASP A 562 -3.17 -12.17 25.83
CA ASP A 562 -2.58 -12.97 26.91
C ASP A 562 -3.66 -13.67 27.75
N VAL A 563 -3.30 -14.78 28.40
CA VAL A 563 -4.23 -15.64 29.19
C VAL A 563 -4.74 -14.97 30.47
N ALA A 564 -4.54 -13.66 30.63
CA ALA A 564 -5.08 -12.86 31.74
C ALA A 564 -6.59 -12.63 31.54
N THR A 565 -7.35 -13.71 31.69
CA THR A 565 -8.82 -13.76 31.58
C THR A 565 -9.50 -12.77 32.52
N ASP A 566 -8.89 -12.53 33.68
CA ASP A 566 -9.45 -11.71 34.76
C ASP A 566 -9.60 -10.23 34.37
N THR A 567 -8.86 -9.75 33.38
CA THR A 567 -8.90 -8.34 32.95
C THR A 567 -9.94 -8.10 31.87
N TRP A 568 -9.96 -8.93 30.82
CA TRP A 568 -10.80 -8.67 29.64
C TRP A 568 -12.16 -9.38 29.68
N GLN A 569 -12.28 -10.56 30.31
CA GLN A 569 -13.57 -11.27 30.37
C GLN A 569 -14.65 -10.50 31.13
N PRO A 570 -14.37 -9.85 32.29
CA PRO A 570 -15.39 -9.04 32.96
C PRO A 570 -15.90 -7.90 32.09
N PHE A 571 -15.00 -7.26 31.32
CA PHE A 571 -15.37 -6.22 30.36
C PHE A 571 -16.25 -6.77 29.23
N PHE A 572 -15.89 -7.92 28.66
CA PHE A 572 -16.65 -8.56 27.59
C PHE A 572 -18.05 -8.98 28.08
N ASN A 573 -18.13 -9.61 29.25
CA ASN A 573 -19.39 -10.03 29.85
C ASN A 573 -20.28 -8.83 30.19
N LYS A 574 -19.72 -7.77 30.80
CA LYS A 574 -20.46 -6.53 31.12
C LYS A 574 -21.06 -5.89 29.87
N HIS A 575 -20.30 -5.83 28.79
CA HIS A 575 -20.74 -5.17 27.55
C HIS A 575 -21.34 -6.15 26.53
N GLY A 576 -21.56 -7.42 26.86
CA GLY A 576 -22.11 -8.43 25.96
C GLY A 576 -21.28 -8.66 24.68
N ILE A 577 -19.97 -8.48 24.74
CA ILE A 577 -19.07 -8.59 23.59
C ILE A 577 -18.83 -10.08 23.28
N LYS A 578 -19.17 -10.47 22.05
CA LYS A 578 -18.95 -11.84 21.53
C LYS A 578 -17.96 -11.88 20.36
N HIS A 579 -17.56 -10.72 19.85
CA HIS A 579 -16.70 -10.64 18.67
C HIS A 579 -15.52 -9.70 18.91
N VAL A 580 -14.40 -10.00 18.27
CA VAL A 580 -13.17 -9.22 18.34
C VAL A 580 -12.67 -8.98 16.93
N ALA A 581 -12.39 -7.72 16.59
CA ALA A 581 -11.77 -7.30 15.35
C ALA A 581 -10.40 -6.68 15.68
N MET A 582 -9.29 -7.30 15.29
CA MET A 582 -7.94 -6.90 15.68
C MET A 582 -7.01 -6.76 14.48
N ASP A 583 -6.20 -5.71 14.48
CA ASP A 583 -5.22 -5.47 13.43
C ASP A 583 -3.96 -6.32 13.60
N LEU A 584 -3.42 -6.82 12.49
CA LEU A 584 -2.10 -7.47 12.41
C LEU A 584 -1.06 -6.42 12.01
N LEU A 585 -0.90 -5.36 12.80
CA LEU A 585 0.12 -4.34 12.53
C LEU A 585 1.52 -4.92 12.72
N LEU A 586 2.15 -5.35 11.62
CA LEU A 586 3.58 -5.28 11.21
C LEU A 586 4.70 -5.29 12.29
N ALA A 587 4.45 -5.82 13.47
CA ALA A 587 5.48 -6.37 14.34
C ALA A 587 5.72 -7.83 13.92
N PRO A 588 6.95 -8.38 14.04
CA PRO A 588 7.21 -9.79 13.76
C PRO A 588 6.16 -10.64 14.47
N PRO A 589 5.65 -11.70 13.82
CA PRO A 589 4.32 -12.27 14.08
C PRO A 589 4.09 -12.33 15.58
N GLU A 590 3.14 -11.53 16.07
CA GLU A 590 2.79 -11.60 17.48
C GLU A 590 2.50 -13.07 17.79
N PRO A 591 3.19 -13.70 18.75
CA PRO A 591 2.96 -15.10 19.16
C PRO A 591 1.56 -15.36 19.74
N ARG A 592 0.61 -14.44 19.52
CA ARG A 592 -0.63 -14.27 20.28
C ARG A 592 -1.88 -14.59 19.44
N ILE A 593 -1.93 -14.25 18.14
CA ILE A 593 -3.03 -14.72 17.25
C ILE A 593 -2.95 -16.24 17.02
N SER A 594 -1.74 -16.80 17.02
CA SER A 594 -1.55 -18.24 17.00
C SER A 594 -2.24 -18.94 18.17
N LYS A 595 -2.36 -18.29 19.34
CA LYS A 595 -3.08 -18.85 20.50
C LYS A 595 -4.58 -19.01 20.23
N TRP A 596 -5.24 -18.01 19.63
CA TRP A 596 -6.66 -18.11 19.28
C TRP A 596 -6.93 -19.15 18.20
N TRP A 597 -6.01 -19.32 17.24
CA TRP A 597 -6.10 -20.43 16.28
C TRP A 597 -5.85 -21.80 16.90
N SER A 598 -5.01 -21.88 17.94
CA SER A 598 -4.80 -23.12 18.69
C SER A 598 -5.89 -23.47 19.70
N ASP A 599 -6.84 -22.55 19.92
CA ASP A 599 -7.98 -22.73 20.84
C ASP A 599 -9.33 -22.57 20.10
N PRO A 600 -9.65 -23.47 19.15
CA PRO A 600 -10.86 -23.40 18.33
C PRO A 600 -12.16 -23.59 19.13
N ASP A 601 -12.05 -24.16 20.33
CA ASP A 601 -13.18 -24.38 21.23
C ASP A 601 -13.70 -23.05 21.76
N HIS A 602 -12.82 -22.10 22.10
CA HIS A 602 -13.26 -20.80 22.61
C HIS A 602 -13.26 -19.70 21.54
N TRP A 603 -12.42 -19.80 20.52
CA TRP A 603 -12.26 -18.77 19.49
C TRP A 603 -12.53 -19.30 18.09
N ARG A 604 -13.50 -18.66 17.41
CA ARG A 604 -13.87 -19.00 16.03
C ARG A 604 -13.58 -17.87 15.08
N GLN A 605 -12.68 -18.10 14.13
CA GLN A 605 -12.42 -17.13 13.06
C GLN A 605 -13.67 -16.94 12.19
N ARG A 606 -13.99 -15.67 11.90
CA ARG A 606 -15.06 -15.25 10.97
C ARG A 606 -14.50 -14.56 9.74
N HIS A 607 -13.39 -13.84 9.90
CA HIS A 607 -12.70 -13.15 8.82
C HIS A 607 -11.20 -13.08 9.09
N ALA A 608 -10.38 -13.07 8.03
CA ALA A 608 -8.93 -13.00 8.12
C ALA A 608 -8.34 -12.42 6.84
N ASP A 609 -7.59 -11.33 6.97
CA ASP A 609 -6.69 -10.79 5.95
C ASP A 609 -5.38 -10.27 6.60
N VAL A 610 -4.46 -9.68 5.82
CA VAL A 610 -3.17 -9.18 6.34
C VAL A 610 -3.31 -8.04 7.33
N ARG A 611 -4.38 -7.25 7.24
CA ARG A 611 -4.56 -6.05 8.05
C ARG A 611 -5.41 -6.33 9.27
N LEU A 612 -6.48 -7.11 9.14
CA LEU A 612 -7.54 -7.26 10.13
C LEU A 612 -8.05 -8.71 10.22
N PHE A 613 -8.21 -9.18 11.46
CA PHE A 613 -8.83 -10.46 11.77
C PHE A 613 -10.08 -10.25 12.59
N VAL A 614 -11.12 -11.06 12.31
CA VAL A 614 -12.35 -11.09 13.11
C VAL A 614 -12.54 -12.48 13.71
N PHE A 615 -12.66 -12.54 15.03
CA PHE A 615 -12.94 -13.75 15.78
C PHE A 615 -14.25 -13.61 16.57
N SER A 616 -14.93 -14.74 16.78
CA SER A 616 -16.05 -14.87 17.71
C SER A 616 -15.61 -15.68 18.92
N TRP A 617 -15.87 -15.15 20.10
CA TRP A 617 -15.64 -15.82 21.37
C TRP A 617 -16.88 -16.60 21.78
N ALA A 618 -16.72 -17.86 22.20
CA ALA A 618 -17.82 -18.72 22.64
C ALA A 618 -18.48 -18.23 23.94
N GLY A 619 -17.69 -17.59 24.82
CA GLY A 619 -18.03 -17.30 26.20
C GLY A 619 -17.11 -18.07 27.16
N ALA A 620 -17.04 -17.64 28.42
CA ALA A 620 -16.11 -18.23 29.40
C ALA A 620 -16.40 -19.71 29.68
N ASP A 621 -17.68 -20.09 29.72
CA ASP A 621 -18.14 -21.44 30.06
C ASP A 621 -18.73 -22.20 28.86
N LYS A 622 -18.44 -21.76 27.64
CA LYS A 622 -19.00 -22.31 26.40
C LYS A 622 -17.88 -22.68 25.45
N SER A 623 -18.08 -23.76 24.71
CA SER A 623 -17.20 -24.14 23.61
C SER A 623 -17.99 -24.28 22.31
N TRP A 624 -17.33 -23.93 21.20
CA TRP A 624 -17.75 -24.28 19.87
C TRP A 624 -17.52 -25.78 19.64
N PRO A 625 -18.25 -26.40 18.69
CA PRO A 625 -17.93 -27.74 18.25
C PRO A 625 -16.51 -27.81 17.65
N THR A 626 -15.69 -28.74 18.15
CA THR A 626 -14.26 -28.94 17.90
C THR A 626 -13.87 -29.02 16.42
N ASP A 627 -14.76 -29.53 15.56
CA ASP A 627 -14.45 -29.86 14.16
C ASP A 627 -14.61 -28.70 13.15
N THR A 628 -14.80 -27.44 13.57
CA THR A 628 -15.41 -26.43 12.67
C THR A 628 -14.48 -25.61 11.77
N ILE A 629 -13.24 -25.28 12.17
CA ILE A 629 -12.39 -24.36 11.38
C ILE A 629 -11.80 -25.05 10.15
N SER A 630 -11.15 -26.20 10.32
CA SER A 630 -10.65 -26.97 9.18
C SER A 630 -11.78 -27.41 8.25
N ASN A 631 -12.96 -27.71 8.80
CA ASN A 631 -14.14 -27.99 7.97
C ASN A 631 -14.65 -26.77 7.20
N ASP A 632 -14.55 -25.55 7.73
CA ASP A 632 -14.94 -24.35 6.98
C ASP A 632 -14.00 -24.11 5.79
N TRP A 633 -12.68 -24.21 6.01
CA TRP A 633 -11.72 -24.15 4.91
C TRP A 633 -11.94 -25.28 3.89
N ASN A 634 -12.18 -26.51 4.37
CA ASN A 634 -12.47 -27.64 3.51
C ASN A 634 -13.77 -27.43 2.71
N ARG A 635 -14.80 -26.81 3.30
CA ARG A 635 -16.03 -26.46 2.57
C ARG A 635 -15.77 -25.42 1.49
N GLN A 636 -14.93 -24.42 1.75
CA GLN A 636 -14.55 -23.40 0.76
C GLN A 636 -13.67 -23.99 -0.37
N ALA A 637 -12.78 -24.93 -0.05
CA ALA A 637 -11.88 -25.54 -1.03
C ALA A 637 -12.55 -26.67 -1.84
N PHE A 638 -13.26 -27.57 -1.16
CA PHE A 638 -13.72 -28.86 -1.67
C PHE A 638 -15.25 -29.02 -1.71
N GLY A 639 -16.01 -28.08 -1.15
CA GLY A 639 -17.48 -28.08 -1.21
C GLY A 639 -18.05 -27.59 -2.54
N ASP A 640 -19.38 -27.64 -2.70
CA ASP A 640 -20.07 -27.15 -3.90
C ASP A 640 -20.04 -25.60 -3.96
N LEU A 641 -19.26 -25.05 -4.90
CA LEU A 641 -19.14 -23.61 -5.11
C LEU A 641 -20.09 -23.12 -6.23
N PRO A 642 -20.91 -22.09 -5.97
CA PRO A 642 -21.72 -21.46 -7.02
C PRO A 642 -20.83 -20.79 -8.07
N PRO A 643 -21.24 -20.70 -9.35
CA PRO A 643 -20.41 -20.15 -10.43
C PRO A 643 -19.85 -18.76 -10.14
N ALA A 644 -20.58 -17.91 -9.40
CA ALA A 644 -20.14 -16.57 -9.02
C ALA A 644 -18.97 -16.53 -8.01
N LYS A 645 -18.71 -17.63 -7.28
CA LYS A 645 -17.60 -17.75 -6.32
C LYS A 645 -16.41 -18.56 -6.88
N ARG A 646 -16.51 -19.00 -8.13
CA ARG A 646 -15.42 -19.73 -8.81
C ARG A 646 -14.43 -18.73 -9.41
N PRO A 647 -13.13 -19.06 -9.43
CA PRO A 647 -12.17 -18.29 -10.21
C PRO A 647 -12.60 -18.18 -11.68
N PRO A 648 -12.27 -17.08 -12.36
CA PRO A 648 -12.60 -16.88 -13.76
C PRO A 648 -12.03 -18.01 -14.62
N VAL A 649 -12.89 -18.58 -15.46
CA VAL A 649 -12.56 -19.72 -16.33
C VAL A 649 -11.59 -19.32 -17.45
N ARG A 650 -11.62 -18.04 -17.84
CA ARG A 650 -10.67 -17.42 -18.77
C ARG A 650 -9.62 -16.67 -17.95
N GLY A 651 -8.36 -17.04 -18.16
CA GLY A 651 -7.22 -16.45 -17.48
C GLY A 651 -7.02 -14.95 -17.72
N ALA A 652 -6.04 -14.35 -17.04
CA ALA A 652 -5.71 -12.94 -17.17
C ALA A 652 -5.02 -12.64 -18.52
N ALA A 653 -5.15 -11.39 -18.97
CA ALA A 653 -4.34 -10.90 -20.09
C ALA A 653 -2.86 -10.86 -19.70
N VAL A 654 -1.98 -11.06 -20.68
CA VAL A 654 -0.54 -10.93 -20.47
C VAL A 654 -0.23 -9.49 -20.05
N PRO A 655 0.51 -9.27 -18.95
CA PRO A 655 0.83 -7.92 -18.51
C PRO A 655 1.79 -7.26 -19.50
N GLN A 656 1.39 -6.09 -20.02
CA GLN A 656 2.25 -5.22 -20.81
C GLN A 656 2.27 -3.86 -20.13
N LEU A 657 3.46 -3.35 -19.83
CA LEU A 657 3.62 -2.02 -19.26
C LEU A 657 3.03 -0.99 -20.23
N PRO A 658 2.06 -0.17 -19.80
CA PRO A 658 1.56 0.93 -20.61
C PRO A 658 2.70 1.90 -20.94
N GLY A 659 2.58 2.63 -22.06
CA GLY A 659 3.53 3.70 -22.38
C GLY A 659 3.57 4.77 -21.28
N ALA A 660 4.67 5.54 -21.21
CA ALA A 660 4.89 6.53 -20.14
C ALA A 660 3.70 7.51 -19.94
N TRP A 661 3.03 7.89 -21.02
CA TRP A 661 1.84 8.76 -20.95
C TRP A 661 0.60 8.04 -20.38
N ALA A 662 0.38 6.78 -20.73
CA ALA A 662 -0.70 5.99 -20.13
C ALA A 662 -0.42 5.74 -18.64
N LEU A 663 0.83 5.47 -18.26
CA LEU A 663 1.24 5.39 -16.85
C LEU A 663 1.03 6.72 -16.11
N TYR A 664 1.35 7.86 -16.74
CA TYR A 664 1.10 9.18 -16.16
C TYR A 664 -0.39 9.46 -15.97
N LEU A 665 -1.23 9.12 -16.96
CA LEU A 665 -2.67 9.40 -16.94
C LEU A 665 -3.45 8.44 -16.04
N GLU A 666 -3.19 7.14 -16.15
CA GLU A 666 -4.00 6.05 -15.57
C GLU A 666 -3.30 5.36 -14.39
N GLY A 667 -1.97 5.40 -14.30
CA GLY A 667 -1.18 4.68 -13.30
C GLY A 667 -1.20 3.16 -13.45
N LEU A 668 -0.66 2.44 -12.45
CA LEU A 668 -0.57 0.97 -12.44
C LEU A 668 -1.80 0.25 -11.83
N GLY A 669 -2.87 1.00 -11.55
CA GLY A 669 -4.01 0.49 -10.77
C GLY A 669 -3.68 0.27 -9.30
N THR A 670 -4.68 -0.18 -8.52
CA THR A 670 -4.53 -0.48 -7.09
C THR A 670 -4.02 -1.89 -6.86
N GLN A 671 -3.43 -2.12 -5.68
CA GLN A 671 -3.13 -3.49 -5.22
C GLN A 671 -4.41 -4.29 -5.03
N PRO A 672 -4.53 -5.50 -5.62
CA PRO A 672 -5.69 -6.37 -5.43
C PRO A 672 -5.80 -6.85 -3.98
N ALA A 673 -7.01 -6.85 -3.42
CA ALA A 673 -7.28 -7.38 -2.10
C ALA A 673 -7.04 -8.91 -1.99
N GLY A 674 -6.93 -9.63 -3.10
CA GLY A 674 -6.48 -11.02 -3.08
C GLY A 674 -5.04 -11.19 -2.58
N VAL A 675 -4.17 -10.19 -2.74
CA VAL A 675 -2.77 -10.26 -2.25
C VAL A 675 -2.72 -10.31 -0.72
N THR A 676 -3.55 -9.50 -0.06
CA THR A 676 -3.65 -9.49 1.41
C THR A 676 -4.31 -10.76 1.93
N GLU A 677 -5.39 -11.23 1.30
CA GLU A 677 -6.05 -12.48 1.67
C GLU A 677 -5.12 -13.70 1.52
N PHE A 678 -4.34 -13.77 0.43
CA PHE A 678 -3.32 -14.80 0.23
C PHE A 678 -2.31 -14.83 1.37
N THR A 679 -1.78 -13.65 1.73
CA THR A 679 -0.71 -13.56 2.73
C THR A 679 -1.22 -14.00 4.12
N ALA A 680 -2.47 -13.71 4.46
CA ALA A 680 -3.10 -14.23 5.68
C ALA A 680 -3.24 -15.75 5.67
N ARG A 681 -3.71 -16.33 4.55
CA ARG A 681 -3.79 -17.79 4.38
C ARG A 681 -2.42 -18.45 4.47
N ARG A 682 -1.41 -17.83 3.87
CA ARG A 682 -0.02 -18.30 3.94
C ARG A 682 0.48 -18.32 5.39
N LEU A 683 0.24 -17.25 6.14
CA LEU A 683 0.58 -17.19 7.56
C LEU A 683 -0.13 -18.31 8.35
N GLN A 684 -1.43 -18.52 8.13
CA GLN A 684 -2.20 -19.59 8.77
C GLN A 684 -1.62 -20.98 8.49
N PHE A 685 -1.25 -21.25 7.23
CA PHE A 685 -0.67 -22.52 6.81
C PHE A 685 0.66 -22.80 7.52
N TYR A 686 1.57 -21.82 7.57
CA TYR A 686 2.86 -21.98 8.24
C TYR A 686 2.75 -22.08 9.75
N LEU A 687 1.85 -21.33 10.39
CA LEU A 687 1.65 -21.44 11.83
C LEU A 687 1.10 -22.83 12.21
N HIS A 688 0.11 -23.34 11.49
CA HIS A 688 -0.39 -24.70 11.75
C HIS A 688 0.71 -25.75 11.59
N HIS A 689 1.61 -25.59 10.61
CA HIS A 689 2.75 -26.48 10.45
C HIS A 689 3.74 -26.39 11.63
N GLN A 690 4.16 -25.18 12.01
CA GLN A 690 5.22 -24.96 13.00
C GLN A 690 4.84 -25.46 14.41
N TYR A 691 3.56 -25.49 14.76
CA TYR A 691 3.09 -25.95 16.07
C TYR A 691 2.78 -27.46 16.16
N GLN A 692 2.54 -28.17 15.05
CA GLN A 692 2.19 -29.59 15.09
C GLN A 692 3.33 -30.55 15.53
N PRO A 693 4.60 -30.42 15.08
CA PRO A 693 5.63 -31.38 15.48
C PRO A 693 6.11 -31.19 16.93
N MET A 694 5.97 -30.00 17.51
CA MET A 694 6.43 -29.73 18.88
C MET A 694 5.45 -30.21 19.96
N PHE A 695 4.13 -30.15 19.71
CA PHE A 695 3.11 -30.54 20.68
C PHE A 695 2.91 -32.06 20.80
N GLY A 696 3.11 -32.80 19.69
CA GLY A 696 3.05 -34.28 19.70
C GLY A 696 4.18 -34.96 20.48
N LEU A 697 5.27 -34.24 20.75
CA LEU A 697 6.39 -34.70 21.57
C LEU A 697 6.25 -34.36 23.07
N MET A 698 5.35 -33.45 23.44
CA MET A 698 5.26 -32.90 24.81
C MET A 698 3.91 -33.04 25.50
N THR A 699 2.84 -33.46 24.81
CA THR A 699 1.53 -33.67 25.45
C THR A 699 1.18 -35.15 25.58
N ASN A 700 0.74 -35.50 26.80
CA ASN A 700 0.54 -36.85 27.32
C ASN A 700 -0.20 -37.80 26.36
N PRO A 701 0.16 -39.09 26.33
CA PRO A 701 -0.65 -40.10 25.64
C PRO A 701 -2.05 -40.17 26.28
N PRO A 702 -3.11 -40.42 25.51
CA PRO A 702 -4.45 -40.61 26.05
C PRO A 702 -4.48 -41.76 27.07
N PRO A 703 -5.34 -41.72 28.11
CA PRO A 703 -5.22 -42.60 29.28
C PRO A 703 -5.46 -44.09 29.01
N ASP A 704 -6.05 -44.46 27.87
CA ASP A 704 -6.62 -45.79 27.73
C ASP A 704 -6.07 -46.61 26.55
N LYS A 705 -5.37 -47.67 26.95
CA LYS A 705 -5.17 -48.98 26.30
C LYS A 705 -3.98 -49.17 25.33
N HIS A 706 -3.04 -49.93 25.90
CA HIS A 706 -2.09 -50.88 25.32
C HIS A 706 -0.73 -50.40 24.80
N ARG A 707 0.26 -50.58 25.70
CA ARG A 707 1.67 -50.99 25.50
C ARG A 707 2.17 -50.98 24.05
N TRP A 708 2.99 -50.00 23.72
CA TRP A 708 4.05 -50.18 22.72
C TRP A 708 5.34 -50.59 23.45
N PRO A 709 5.98 -51.72 23.11
CA PRO A 709 7.34 -51.99 23.57
C PRO A 709 8.30 -51.06 22.82
N THR A 710 9.12 -50.32 23.56
CA THR A 710 10.35 -49.70 23.06
C THR A 710 11.29 -50.81 22.56
N PRO A 711 11.38 -51.00 21.23
CA PRO A 711 12.64 -50.78 20.53
C PRO A 711 12.42 -50.31 19.08
N SER A 712 12.03 -49.05 18.84
CA SER A 712 11.84 -48.52 17.47
C SER A 712 13.01 -47.69 16.94
N CYS A 713 14.02 -47.35 17.77
CA CYS A 713 15.22 -46.65 17.29
C CYS A 713 16.10 -47.52 16.37
N GLY A 714 16.00 -48.84 16.44
CA GLY A 714 16.80 -49.76 15.60
C GLY A 714 16.33 -49.84 14.14
N LEU A 715 15.03 -49.67 13.87
CA LEU A 715 14.45 -49.78 12.52
C LEU A 715 14.64 -48.51 11.69
N VAL A 716 14.70 -47.33 12.33
CA VAL A 716 15.00 -46.05 11.68
C VAL A 716 16.44 -46.03 11.14
N VAL A 717 17.37 -46.65 11.87
CA VAL A 717 18.75 -46.83 11.39
C VAL A 717 18.80 -47.84 10.24
N PHE A 718 17.95 -48.88 10.23
CA PHE A 718 17.94 -49.88 9.17
C PHE A 718 17.34 -49.36 7.85
N SER A 719 16.29 -48.53 7.88
CA SER A 719 15.71 -47.90 6.68
C SER A 719 16.58 -46.75 6.14
N ALA A 720 17.21 -45.96 7.02
CA ALA A 720 18.21 -44.97 6.62
C ALA A 720 19.48 -45.63 6.03
N SER A 721 19.85 -46.83 6.50
CA SER A 721 20.97 -47.60 5.94
C SER A 721 20.67 -48.20 4.55
N LEU A 722 19.40 -48.53 4.26
CA LEU A 722 18.97 -48.98 2.93
C LEU A 722 18.84 -47.84 1.92
N ALA A 723 18.44 -46.64 2.34
CA ALA A 723 18.49 -45.44 1.50
C ALA A 723 19.94 -45.03 1.16
N ASN A 724 20.88 -45.21 2.11
CA ASN A 724 22.31 -44.99 1.90
C ASN A 724 23.04 -46.12 1.14
N LEU A 725 22.41 -47.26 0.89
CA LEU A 725 22.96 -48.33 0.05
C LEU A 725 23.08 -47.92 -1.43
N GLN A 726 22.51 -46.78 -1.83
CA GLN A 726 22.75 -46.11 -3.11
C GLN A 726 24.14 -45.45 -3.23
N ALA A 727 24.88 -45.33 -2.12
CA ALA A 727 26.19 -44.68 -2.09
C ALA A 727 27.38 -45.66 -2.20
N ILE A 728 27.14 -46.97 -2.39
CA ILE A 728 28.23 -47.94 -2.63
C ILE A 728 28.63 -47.90 -4.11
N PRO A 729 29.90 -47.58 -4.43
CA PRO A 729 30.40 -47.64 -5.81
C PRO A 729 30.34 -49.09 -6.31
N GLY A 730 29.47 -49.37 -7.28
CA GLY A 730 29.39 -50.68 -7.97
C GLY A 730 28.09 -51.49 -7.80
N GLY A 731 27.10 -51.03 -7.04
CA GLY A 731 25.81 -51.71 -6.88
C GLY A 731 24.76 -51.33 -7.94
N GLY A 732 24.64 -52.10 -9.02
CA GLY A 732 23.70 -51.87 -10.12
C GLY A 732 22.24 -52.30 -9.88
N MET A 733 21.58 -51.81 -8.83
CA MET A 733 20.12 -51.91 -8.70
C MET A 733 19.50 -50.55 -8.41
N THR A 734 19.09 -49.85 -9.47
CA THR A 734 18.13 -48.74 -9.34
C THR A 734 16.76 -49.36 -9.07
N LEU A 735 16.24 -49.19 -7.86
CA LEU A 735 14.86 -49.56 -7.54
C LEU A 735 13.90 -48.80 -8.47
N GLY A 736 12.94 -49.50 -9.07
CA GLY A 736 11.92 -48.87 -9.93
C GLY A 736 11.06 -47.86 -9.15
N PRO A 737 10.49 -46.82 -9.81
CA PRO A 737 9.70 -45.77 -9.16
C PRO A 737 8.55 -46.30 -8.29
N SER A 738 7.98 -47.44 -8.70
CA SER A 738 6.92 -48.17 -8.01
C SER A 738 7.34 -48.75 -6.66
N LEU A 739 8.60 -49.17 -6.49
CA LEU A 739 9.09 -49.75 -5.23
C LEU A 739 9.53 -48.67 -4.21
N ALA A 740 9.99 -47.52 -4.70
CA ALA A 740 10.30 -46.36 -3.86
C ALA A 740 9.04 -45.80 -3.17
N ILE A 741 7.90 -45.84 -3.85
CA ILE A 741 6.59 -45.46 -3.30
C ILE A 741 6.18 -46.39 -2.14
N VAL A 742 6.33 -47.71 -2.31
CA VAL A 742 5.98 -48.72 -1.28
C VAL A 742 6.89 -48.63 -0.05
N LEU A 743 8.16 -48.28 -0.21
CA LEU A 743 9.10 -48.12 0.92
C LEU A 743 8.90 -46.80 1.68
N ASN A 744 8.33 -45.77 1.04
CA ASN A 744 8.06 -44.48 1.67
C ASN A 744 6.82 -44.52 2.58
N ASP A 745 5.84 -45.38 2.26
CA ASP A 745 4.66 -45.68 3.08
C ASP A 745 5.04 -46.24 4.48
N PHE A 746 6.28 -46.73 4.67
CA PHE A 746 6.78 -47.23 5.95
C PHE A 746 7.32 -46.15 6.91
N THR A 747 7.27 -44.87 6.56
CA THR A 747 7.73 -43.77 7.44
C THR A 747 6.70 -43.44 8.52
N MET A 748 6.70 -44.21 9.62
CA MET A 748 5.81 -44.07 10.81
C MET A 748 5.73 -42.66 11.46
N PHE A 749 6.50 -41.67 11.01
CA PHE A 749 6.64 -40.35 11.65
C PHE A 749 6.38 -39.13 10.74
N ARG A 750 5.92 -39.29 9.50
CA ARG A 750 5.45 -38.14 8.69
C ARG A 750 3.97 -37.84 8.97
N PRO A 751 3.61 -36.60 9.33
CA PRO A 751 2.20 -36.22 9.38
C PRO A 751 1.56 -36.36 7.99
N ARG A 752 0.31 -36.83 7.95
CA ARG A 752 -0.43 -37.14 6.72
C ARG A 752 -0.50 -35.95 5.76
N ASP A 753 -0.74 -34.75 6.29
CA ASP A 753 -0.70 -33.49 5.56
C ASP A 753 0.33 -32.57 6.22
N PHE A 754 1.02 -31.74 5.43
CA PHE A 754 2.00 -30.77 5.95
C PHE A 754 1.34 -29.65 6.77
N GLY A 755 0.11 -29.29 6.40
CA GLY A 755 -0.76 -28.32 7.05
C GLY A 755 -2.20 -28.51 6.53
N PRO A 756 -3.15 -27.62 6.85
CA PRO A 756 -4.53 -27.74 6.40
C PRO A 756 -4.62 -27.79 4.86
N PRO A 757 -5.10 -28.90 4.25
CA PRO A 757 -4.97 -29.14 2.81
C PRO A 757 -5.84 -28.23 1.93
N ALA A 758 -6.84 -27.58 2.53
CA ALA A 758 -7.65 -26.56 1.89
C ALA A 758 -6.87 -25.27 1.58
N LEU A 759 -5.93 -24.87 2.45
CA LEU A 759 -5.29 -23.56 2.37
C LEU A 759 -4.44 -23.39 1.09
N PRO A 760 -3.61 -24.36 0.65
CA PRO A 760 -2.85 -24.21 -0.58
C PRO A 760 -3.73 -24.08 -1.84
N VAL A 761 -4.84 -24.82 -1.92
CA VAL A 761 -5.82 -24.69 -3.03
C VAL A 761 -6.45 -23.29 -3.02
N LEU A 762 -6.87 -22.83 -1.84
CA LEU A 762 -7.43 -21.50 -1.62
C LEU A 762 -6.42 -20.39 -1.93
N MET A 763 -5.14 -20.58 -1.64
CA MET A 763 -4.07 -19.64 -2.01
C MET A 763 -3.94 -19.50 -3.53
N VAL A 764 -3.93 -20.60 -4.28
CA VAL A 764 -3.86 -20.55 -5.76
C VAL A 764 -5.07 -19.82 -6.34
N ARG A 765 -6.29 -20.13 -5.88
CA ARG A 765 -7.51 -19.47 -6.34
C ARG A 765 -7.51 -17.96 -6.09
N THR A 766 -7.14 -17.54 -4.88
CA THR A 766 -7.07 -16.12 -4.51
C THR A 766 -5.96 -15.39 -5.24
N ALA A 767 -4.79 -16.02 -5.42
CA ALA A 767 -3.71 -15.43 -6.20
C ALA A 767 -4.07 -15.27 -7.68
N ARG A 768 -4.78 -16.25 -8.27
CA ARG A 768 -5.34 -16.13 -9.63
C ARG A 768 -6.30 -14.97 -9.74
N GLN A 769 -7.22 -14.83 -8.79
CA GLN A 769 -8.17 -13.72 -8.77
C GLN A 769 -7.44 -12.37 -8.69
N ALA A 770 -6.41 -12.25 -7.84
CA ALA A 770 -5.61 -11.05 -7.72
C ALA A 770 -4.96 -10.64 -9.06
N VAL A 771 -4.41 -11.61 -9.80
CA VAL A 771 -3.81 -11.34 -11.13
C VAL A 771 -4.87 -10.94 -12.15
N VAL A 772 -6.10 -11.45 -12.06
CA VAL A 772 -7.20 -11.03 -12.94
C VAL A 772 -7.71 -9.64 -12.58
N ASP A 773 -7.80 -9.32 -11.28
CA ASP A 773 -8.25 -8.01 -10.80
C ASP A 773 -7.29 -6.88 -11.21
N ASN A 774 -5.97 -7.12 -11.14
CA ASN A 774 -4.96 -6.22 -11.68
C ASN A 774 -3.74 -6.99 -12.23
N PRO A 775 -3.68 -7.23 -13.56
CA PRO A 775 -2.54 -7.89 -14.19
C PRO A 775 -1.23 -7.11 -14.06
N LEU A 776 -1.27 -5.79 -13.83
CA LEU A 776 -0.07 -4.95 -13.69
C LEU A 776 0.49 -4.93 -12.26
N SER A 777 -0.14 -5.62 -11.30
CA SER A 777 0.41 -5.78 -9.96
C SER A 777 1.51 -6.84 -9.94
N ALA A 778 2.78 -6.40 -9.83
CA ALA A 778 3.92 -7.29 -9.64
C ALA A 778 3.74 -8.21 -8.40
N GLU A 779 3.19 -7.68 -7.31
CA GLU A 779 2.91 -8.43 -6.08
C GLU A 779 1.87 -9.53 -6.28
N ALA A 780 0.87 -9.33 -7.14
CA ALA A 780 -0.09 -10.38 -7.48
C ALA A 780 0.59 -11.55 -8.20
N HIS A 781 1.56 -11.27 -9.08
CA HIS A 781 2.34 -12.31 -9.77
C HIS A 781 3.31 -13.03 -8.82
N VAL A 782 3.99 -12.33 -7.91
CA VAL A 782 4.82 -12.95 -6.84
C VAL A 782 3.96 -13.84 -5.94
N THR A 783 2.77 -13.37 -5.59
CA THR A 783 1.78 -14.11 -4.80
C THR A 783 1.36 -15.39 -5.51
N LEU A 784 1.09 -15.33 -6.82
CA LEU A 784 0.74 -16.51 -7.62
C LEU A 784 1.92 -17.50 -7.74
N ALA A 785 3.13 -17.00 -7.99
CA ALA A 785 4.35 -17.80 -7.97
C ALA A 785 4.51 -18.53 -6.63
N THR A 786 4.36 -17.81 -5.51
CA THR A 786 4.47 -18.36 -4.16
C THR A 786 3.38 -19.39 -3.87
N ALA A 787 2.13 -19.13 -4.25
CA ALA A 787 1.03 -20.07 -4.07
C ALA A 787 1.28 -21.40 -4.79
N ASN A 788 1.77 -21.34 -6.03
CA ASN A 788 2.12 -22.53 -6.80
C ASN A 788 3.29 -23.30 -6.18
N GLU A 789 4.31 -22.60 -5.64
CA GLU A 789 5.42 -23.28 -4.97
C GLU A 789 4.99 -23.93 -3.65
N VAL A 790 4.09 -23.31 -2.88
CA VAL A 790 3.51 -23.91 -1.65
C VAL A 790 2.72 -25.18 -1.99
N VAL A 791 1.83 -25.13 -2.99
CA VAL A 791 1.07 -26.30 -3.44
C VAL A 791 2.02 -27.39 -3.94
N ARG A 792 2.98 -27.04 -4.79
CA ARG A 792 3.95 -27.97 -5.37
C ARG A 792 4.80 -28.65 -4.28
N SER A 793 5.51 -27.87 -3.47
CA SER A 793 6.53 -28.39 -2.54
C SER A 793 5.97 -28.92 -1.21
N LEU A 794 4.96 -28.25 -0.64
CA LEU A 794 4.48 -28.53 0.72
C LEU A 794 3.20 -29.36 0.74
N GLN A 795 2.53 -29.59 -0.40
CA GLN A 795 1.32 -30.41 -0.48
C GLN A 795 1.45 -31.55 -1.48
N GLU A 796 1.63 -31.26 -2.77
CA GLU A 796 1.66 -32.26 -3.83
C GLU A 796 2.91 -33.17 -3.72
N ASP A 797 4.10 -32.59 -3.61
CA ASP A 797 5.36 -33.36 -3.42
C ASP A 797 5.37 -34.10 -2.07
N HIS A 798 4.78 -33.50 -1.02
CA HIS A 798 4.65 -34.12 0.31
C HIS A 798 3.80 -35.39 0.26
N TRP A 799 2.63 -35.34 -0.38
CA TRP A 799 1.73 -36.49 -0.52
C TRP A 799 2.29 -37.60 -1.43
N VAL A 800 3.07 -37.24 -2.46
CA VAL A 800 3.80 -38.23 -3.26
C VAL A 800 4.99 -38.82 -2.48
N GLY A 801 5.38 -38.19 -1.37
CA GLY A 801 6.56 -38.56 -0.59
C GLY A 801 7.88 -38.20 -1.29
N PHE A 802 7.85 -37.40 -2.35
CA PHE A 802 9.02 -37.05 -3.13
C PHE A 802 9.89 -36.04 -2.38
N GLN A 803 11.15 -36.39 -2.13
CA GLN A 803 12.17 -35.44 -1.68
C GLN A 803 13.00 -35.03 -2.89
N ARG A 804 13.02 -33.72 -3.18
CA ARG A 804 13.82 -33.18 -4.29
C ARG A 804 15.29 -33.47 -4.04
N THR A 805 15.88 -34.31 -4.87
CA THR A 805 17.32 -34.50 -4.94
C THR A 805 17.82 -34.00 -6.30
N PRO A 806 19.05 -33.45 -6.39
CA PRO A 806 19.51 -32.76 -7.61
C PRO A 806 19.53 -33.60 -8.90
N ARG A 807 19.38 -34.92 -8.83
CA ARG A 807 19.52 -35.84 -9.97
C ARG A 807 18.33 -36.77 -10.19
N ALA A 808 17.34 -36.80 -9.29
CA ALA A 808 16.17 -37.66 -9.45
C ALA A 808 15.11 -36.94 -10.29
N GLN A 809 14.69 -37.56 -11.39
CA GLN A 809 13.55 -37.09 -12.17
C GLN A 809 12.27 -37.23 -11.34
N HIS A 810 11.41 -36.21 -11.38
CA HIS A 810 10.13 -36.26 -10.67
C HIS A 810 9.23 -37.36 -11.26
N PRO A 811 8.62 -38.23 -10.44
CA PRO A 811 7.83 -39.37 -10.92
C PRO A 811 6.51 -38.96 -11.62
N SER A 812 6.01 -37.75 -11.35
CA SER A 812 4.98 -37.08 -12.15
C SER A 812 5.58 -35.91 -12.92
N VAL A 813 6.18 -36.22 -14.08
CA VAL A 813 6.92 -35.24 -14.89
C VAL A 813 6.01 -34.11 -15.35
N LEU A 814 4.78 -34.41 -15.79
CA LEU A 814 3.88 -33.43 -16.39
C LEU A 814 3.40 -32.39 -15.37
N ARG A 815 2.97 -32.83 -14.17
CA ARG A 815 2.53 -31.94 -13.09
C ARG A 815 3.67 -31.05 -12.59
N ASP A 816 4.83 -31.65 -12.31
CA ASP A 816 6.00 -30.91 -11.83
C ASP A 816 6.48 -29.88 -12.87
N THR A 817 6.53 -30.28 -14.15
CA THR A 817 6.82 -29.37 -15.26
C THR A 817 5.85 -28.19 -15.27
N LEU A 818 4.54 -28.43 -15.21
CA LEU A 818 3.55 -27.36 -15.18
C LEU A 818 3.81 -26.38 -14.02
N ARG A 819 4.01 -26.88 -12.80
CA ARG A 819 4.23 -26.06 -11.60
C ARG A 819 5.51 -25.24 -11.68
N GLN A 820 6.60 -25.82 -12.20
CA GLN A 820 7.86 -25.10 -12.44
C GLN A 820 7.68 -23.91 -13.38
N HIS A 821 6.92 -24.11 -14.45
CA HIS A 821 6.69 -23.08 -15.46
C HIS A 821 5.71 -22.00 -14.98
N GLN A 822 4.73 -22.36 -14.13
CA GLN A 822 3.90 -21.38 -13.42
C GLN A 822 4.71 -20.48 -12.49
N LEU A 823 5.67 -21.06 -11.76
CA LEU A 823 6.61 -20.31 -10.92
C LEU A 823 7.48 -19.37 -11.77
N ALA A 824 8.05 -19.87 -12.87
CA ALA A 824 8.88 -19.09 -13.78
C ALA A 824 8.13 -17.89 -14.37
N ALA A 825 6.91 -18.10 -14.87
CA ALA A 825 6.11 -17.03 -15.46
C ALA A 825 5.73 -15.95 -14.43
N GLY A 826 5.30 -16.34 -13.22
CA GLY A 826 4.94 -15.37 -12.17
C GLY A 826 6.13 -14.50 -11.75
N LEU A 827 7.31 -15.10 -11.51
CA LEU A 827 8.51 -14.34 -11.18
C LEU A 827 9.03 -13.50 -12.35
N PHE A 828 8.93 -14.01 -13.58
CA PHE A 828 9.27 -13.26 -14.78
C PHE A 828 8.41 -11.99 -14.90
N PHE A 829 7.07 -12.11 -14.83
CA PHE A 829 6.19 -10.94 -14.95
C PHE A 829 6.41 -9.93 -13.81
N ALA A 830 6.64 -10.39 -12.58
CA ALA A 830 6.95 -9.49 -11.47
C ALA A 830 8.26 -8.71 -11.67
N ALA A 831 9.30 -9.36 -12.18
CA ALA A 831 10.59 -8.75 -12.47
C ALA A 831 10.56 -7.79 -13.67
N GLU A 832 9.69 -8.03 -14.66
CA GLU A 832 9.50 -7.11 -15.80
C GLU A 832 8.61 -5.92 -15.46
N LEU A 833 7.59 -6.10 -14.61
CA LEU A 833 6.72 -5.00 -14.13
C LEU A 833 7.47 -4.05 -13.19
N GLN A 834 8.42 -4.57 -12.40
CA GLN A 834 9.26 -3.79 -11.49
C GLN A 834 10.74 -4.15 -11.66
N PRO A 835 11.41 -3.64 -12.71
CA PRO A 835 12.81 -3.95 -12.98
C PRO A 835 13.75 -3.47 -11.87
N ASP A 836 13.40 -2.37 -11.21
CA ASP A 836 14.20 -1.74 -10.15
C ASP A 836 13.97 -2.36 -8.75
N ASN A 837 13.21 -3.46 -8.65
CA ASN A 837 12.97 -4.14 -7.38
C ASN A 837 14.00 -5.26 -7.16
N PHE A 838 14.86 -5.08 -6.15
CA PHE A 838 15.90 -6.05 -5.79
C PHE A 838 15.35 -7.47 -5.56
N ASP A 839 14.29 -7.62 -4.77
CA ASP A 839 13.76 -8.93 -4.35
C ASP A 839 13.22 -9.73 -5.55
N HIS A 840 12.54 -9.07 -6.48
CA HIS A 840 12.02 -9.71 -7.69
C HIS A 840 13.14 -10.25 -8.59
N GLN A 841 14.23 -9.47 -8.75
CA GLN A 841 15.37 -9.90 -9.56
C GLN A 841 16.11 -11.07 -8.90
N ILE A 842 16.29 -11.06 -7.58
CA ILE A 842 16.94 -12.17 -6.85
C ILE A 842 16.14 -13.46 -6.96
N LYS A 843 14.82 -13.42 -6.69
CA LYS A 843 13.97 -14.61 -6.77
C LYS A 843 13.99 -15.25 -8.16
N LEU A 844 13.98 -14.43 -9.21
CA LEU A 844 14.09 -14.92 -10.58
C LEU A 844 15.48 -15.47 -10.89
N ALA A 845 16.55 -14.83 -10.40
CA ALA A 845 17.92 -15.32 -10.56
C ALA A 845 18.13 -16.68 -9.89
N GLU A 846 17.60 -16.86 -8.68
CA GLU A 846 17.63 -18.14 -7.96
C GLU A 846 16.91 -19.24 -8.75
N LEU A 847 15.73 -18.94 -9.31
CA LEU A 847 15.02 -19.89 -10.15
C LEU A 847 15.81 -20.27 -11.42
N TYR A 848 16.40 -19.29 -12.11
CA TYR A 848 17.23 -19.55 -13.28
C TYR A 848 18.47 -20.37 -12.94
N SER A 849 19.09 -20.12 -11.78
CA SER A 849 20.20 -20.95 -11.29
C SER A 849 19.74 -22.39 -11.06
N GLN A 850 18.58 -22.60 -10.44
CA GLN A 850 17.99 -23.94 -10.24
C GLN A 850 17.68 -24.66 -11.56
N GLN A 851 17.30 -23.92 -12.60
CA GLN A 851 17.05 -24.47 -13.95
C GLN A 851 18.33 -24.59 -14.81
N ASN A 852 19.50 -24.29 -14.26
CA ASN A 852 20.78 -24.24 -14.97
C ASN A 852 20.76 -23.28 -16.19
N LEU A 853 20.12 -22.12 -16.04
CA LEU A 853 20.15 -20.98 -16.98
C LEU A 853 21.13 -19.93 -16.43
N VAL A 854 22.42 -20.24 -16.51
CA VAL A 854 23.49 -19.57 -15.75
C VAL A 854 23.73 -18.14 -16.23
N ASP A 855 23.69 -17.90 -17.54
CA ASP A 855 23.88 -16.57 -18.13
C ASP A 855 22.70 -15.63 -17.86
N LEU A 856 21.47 -16.15 -17.86
CA LEU A 856 20.27 -15.42 -17.48
C LEU A 856 20.24 -15.14 -15.97
N ALA A 857 20.68 -16.07 -15.13
CA ALA A 857 20.80 -15.85 -13.69
C ALA A 857 21.78 -14.71 -13.39
N LEU A 858 22.93 -14.68 -14.06
CA LEU A 858 23.91 -13.59 -13.97
C LEU A 858 23.29 -12.24 -14.33
N GLU A 859 22.60 -12.15 -15.47
CA GLU A 859 21.95 -10.89 -15.90
C GLU A 859 20.96 -10.37 -14.85
N ARG A 860 20.20 -11.27 -14.21
CA ARG A 860 19.25 -10.90 -13.15
C ARG A 860 19.95 -10.44 -11.88
N LEU A 861 21.08 -11.04 -11.50
CA LEU A 861 21.89 -10.56 -10.37
C LEU A 861 22.53 -9.21 -10.63
N GLU A 862 22.98 -8.93 -11.85
CA GLU A 862 23.50 -7.61 -12.25
C GLU A 862 22.39 -6.54 -12.14
N LYS A 863 21.17 -6.85 -12.61
CA LYS A 863 20.00 -5.98 -12.42
C LYS A 863 19.67 -5.78 -10.93
N ALA A 864 19.74 -6.84 -10.13
CA ALA A 864 19.56 -6.75 -8.68
C ALA A 864 20.60 -5.83 -8.03
N TYR A 865 21.87 -5.91 -8.44
CA TYR A 865 22.92 -5.03 -7.95
C TYR A 865 22.62 -3.56 -8.24
N VAL A 866 22.20 -3.24 -9.47
CA VAL A 866 21.82 -1.88 -9.87
C VAL A 866 20.62 -1.38 -9.05
N ALA A 867 19.61 -2.23 -8.87
CA ALA A 867 18.43 -1.92 -8.05
C ALA A 867 18.81 -1.63 -6.58
N ALA A 868 19.68 -2.45 -5.97
CA ALA A 868 20.16 -2.25 -4.62
C ALA A 868 20.97 -0.94 -4.47
N ASP A 869 21.85 -0.64 -5.42
CA ASP A 869 22.61 0.61 -5.44
C ASP A 869 21.66 1.82 -5.51
N ALA A 870 20.70 1.80 -6.43
CA ALA A 870 19.70 2.86 -6.57
C ALA A 870 18.86 3.05 -5.29
N GLN A 871 18.39 1.97 -4.67
CA GLN A 871 17.59 2.01 -3.44
C GLN A 871 18.37 2.58 -2.25
N LEU A 872 19.61 2.12 -2.04
CA LEU A 872 20.46 2.59 -0.96
C LEU A 872 20.91 4.06 -1.19
N ASN A 873 21.14 4.46 -2.45
CA ASN A 873 21.41 5.87 -2.81
C ASN A 873 20.22 6.79 -2.54
N ALA A 874 19.00 6.26 -2.70
CA ALA A 874 17.78 6.98 -2.35
C ALA A 874 17.53 7.09 -0.83
N GLY A 875 18.45 6.59 0.00
CA GLY A 875 18.35 6.64 1.46
C GLY A 875 17.34 5.65 2.05
N LYS A 876 16.93 4.63 1.28
CA LYS A 876 15.98 3.61 1.72
C LYS A 876 16.71 2.38 2.24
N ASP A 877 16.16 1.76 3.29
CA ASP A 877 16.64 0.47 3.78
C ASP A 877 16.40 -0.64 2.74
N LEU A 878 17.33 -1.59 2.67
CA LEU A 878 17.24 -2.76 1.80
C LEU A 878 16.92 -4.00 2.64
N LEU A 879 15.82 -4.67 2.34
CA LEU A 879 15.41 -5.93 2.98
C LEU A 879 15.81 -7.10 2.09
N LEU A 880 16.58 -8.05 2.64
CA LEU A 880 16.93 -9.28 1.96
C LEU A 880 15.86 -10.36 2.14
N PRO A 881 15.77 -11.36 1.23
CA PRO A 881 14.91 -12.54 1.41
C PRO A 881 15.16 -13.31 2.71
N THR A 882 16.39 -13.20 3.26
CA THR A 882 16.78 -13.79 4.55
C THR A 882 16.20 -13.07 5.78
N GLY A 883 15.50 -11.96 5.58
CA GLY A 883 14.95 -11.10 6.64
C GLY A 883 15.95 -10.10 7.23
N GLN A 884 17.19 -10.05 6.73
CA GLN A 884 18.19 -9.07 7.15
C GLN A 884 17.94 -7.70 6.52
N ILE A 885 18.08 -6.63 7.32
CA ILE A 885 17.92 -5.24 6.88
C ILE A 885 19.29 -4.57 6.78
N PHE A 886 19.59 -4.00 5.61
CA PHE A 886 20.80 -3.22 5.35
C PHE A 886 20.46 -1.74 5.24
N LYS A 887 21.18 -0.92 5.99
CA LYS A 887 20.99 0.54 6.00
C LYS A 887 21.83 1.20 4.90
N PRO A 888 21.46 2.41 4.42
CA PRO A 888 22.25 3.19 3.48
C PRO A 888 23.72 3.37 3.88
N SER A 889 24.02 3.45 5.19
CA SER A 889 25.39 3.56 5.71
C SER A 889 26.26 2.32 5.48
N GLN A 890 25.66 1.18 5.17
CA GLN A 890 26.34 -0.10 4.93
C GLN A 890 26.49 -0.40 3.42
N LYS A 891 26.11 0.56 2.56
CA LYS A 891 26.03 0.39 1.11
C LYS A 891 27.29 -0.23 0.49
N ASP A 892 28.45 0.40 0.65
CA ASP A 892 29.67 -0.03 -0.03
C ASP A 892 30.08 -1.44 0.40
N LYS A 893 29.91 -1.76 1.69
CA LYS A 893 30.17 -3.10 2.23
C LYS A 893 29.19 -4.12 1.63
N PHE A 894 27.90 -3.78 1.57
CA PHE A 894 26.88 -4.65 1.00
C PHE A 894 27.15 -4.92 -0.48
N LEU A 895 27.31 -3.87 -1.30
CA LEU A 895 27.53 -3.99 -2.75
C LEU A 895 28.80 -4.77 -3.06
N LYS A 896 29.90 -4.50 -2.34
CA LYS A 896 31.14 -5.27 -2.48
C LYS A 896 30.92 -6.74 -2.17
N ASN A 897 30.34 -7.06 -1.02
CA ASN A 897 30.07 -8.44 -0.62
C ASN A 897 29.12 -9.15 -1.59
N PHE A 898 28.10 -8.45 -2.07
CA PHE A 898 27.13 -8.99 -3.01
C PHE A 898 27.78 -9.32 -4.35
N HIS A 899 28.59 -8.40 -4.89
CA HIS A 899 29.33 -8.63 -6.12
C HIS A 899 30.35 -9.77 -5.98
N GLU A 900 31.13 -9.79 -4.89
CA GLU A 900 32.14 -10.83 -4.65
C GLU A 900 31.53 -12.22 -4.41
N SER A 901 30.39 -12.30 -3.73
CA SER A 901 29.78 -13.58 -3.31
C SER A 901 28.82 -14.17 -4.34
N TYR A 902 28.11 -13.34 -5.11
CA TYR A 902 27.04 -13.79 -6.01
C TYR A 902 27.36 -13.54 -7.49
N ILE A 903 27.83 -12.34 -7.86
CA ILE A 903 28.06 -11.98 -9.27
C ILE A 903 29.35 -12.59 -9.80
N LYS A 904 30.49 -12.30 -9.17
CA LYS A 904 31.82 -12.70 -9.65
C LYS A 904 31.98 -14.21 -9.88
N PRO A 905 31.46 -15.11 -9.02
CA PRO A 905 31.52 -16.55 -9.29
C PRO A 905 30.74 -16.95 -10.55
N LEU A 906 29.57 -16.36 -10.77
CA LEU A 906 28.74 -16.61 -11.95
C LEU A 906 29.35 -16.00 -13.21
N GLU A 907 29.93 -14.79 -13.16
CA GLU A 907 30.67 -14.18 -14.28
C GLU A 907 31.79 -15.11 -14.78
N ASN A 908 32.60 -15.63 -13.85
CA ASN A 908 33.67 -16.57 -14.18
C ASN A 908 33.11 -17.85 -14.81
N SER A 909 32.05 -18.42 -14.22
CA SER A 909 31.40 -19.62 -14.75
C SER A 909 30.85 -19.40 -16.17
N VAL A 910 30.15 -18.28 -16.41
CA VAL A 910 29.61 -17.92 -17.72
C VAL A 910 30.73 -17.74 -18.75
N LYS A 911 31.85 -17.10 -18.37
CA LYS A 911 33.01 -16.95 -19.24
C LYS A 911 33.60 -18.29 -19.67
N ASP A 912 33.77 -19.23 -18.73
CA ASP A 912 34.29 -20.57 -19.02
C ASP A 912 33.33 -21.39 -19.89
N ARG A 913 32.02 -21.27 -19.62
CA ARG A 913 30.96 -21.90 -20.42
C ARG A 913 30.90 -21.34 -21.84
N LEU A 914 31.04 -20.03 -22.03
CA LEU A 914 31.12 -19.39 -23.35
C LEU A 914 32.36 -19.85 -24.13
N ALA A 915 33.52 -19.93 -23.47
CA ALA A 915 34.73 -20.46 -24.10
C ALA A 915 34.55 -21.91 -24.56
N LYS A 916 33.87 -22.74 -23.76
CA LYS A 916 33.51 -24.11 -24.15
C LYS A 916 32.49 -24.13 -25.30
N PHE A 917 31.51 -23.23 -25.30
CA PHE A 917 30.51 -23.13 -26.35
C PHE A 917 31.13 -22.83 -27.73
N GLU A 918 32.17 -21.99 -27.81
CA GLU A 918 32.84 -21.72 -29.09
C GLU A 918 33.48 -22.96 -29.73
N SER A 919 33.73 -24.03 -28.95
CA SER A 919 34.20 -25.31 -29.49
C SER A 919 33.10 -26.15 -30.15
N ILE A 920 31.82 -25.80 -29.95
CA ILE A 920 30.67 -26.51 -30.51
C ILE A 920 30.47 -26.11 -31.98
N LYS A 921 30.68 -27.08 -32.87
CA LYS A 921 30.41 -26.97 -34.32
C LYS A 921 29.07 -27.61 -34.64
N GLY A 922 28.37 -27.10 -35.67
CA GLY A 922 27.09 -27.63 -36.11
C GLY A 922 26.28 -26.57 -36.87
N SER A 923 25.08 -26.95 -37.31
CA SER A 923 24.09 -26.02 -37.85
C SER A 923 23.69 -24.96 -36.80
N PRO A 924 23.11 -23.80 -37.20
CA PRO A 924 22.63 -22.80 -36.26
C PRO A 924 21.71 -23.37 -35.16
N LEU A 925 20.82 -24.30 -35.54
CA LEU A 925 19.91 -24.98 -34.62
C LEU A 925 20.64 -25.91 -33.63
N GLU A 926 21.62 -26.69 -34.10
CA GLU A 926 22.45 -27.55 -33.25
C GLU A 926 23.31 -26.73 -32.28
N ARG A 927 23.86 -25.61 -32.74
CA ARG A 927 24.59 -24.68 -31.87
C ARG A 927 23.66 -24.07 -30.82
N ALA A 928 22.45 -23.67 -31.19
CA ALA A 928 21.47 -23.16 -30.25
C ALA A 928 21.09 -24.20 -29.18
N ALA A 929 20.82 -25.45 -29.58
CA ALA A 929 20.58 -26.55 -28.66
C ALA A 929 21.80 -26.84 -27.77
N GLY A 930 23.00 -26.82 -28.35
CA GLY A 930 24.27 -27.01 -27.65
C GLY A 930 24.57 -25.93 -26.61
N ALA A 931 24.22 -24.66 -26.85
CA ALA A 931 24.39 -23.59 -25.87
C ALA A 931 23.64 -23.87 -24.56
N ARG A 932 22.42 -24.44 -24.64
CA ARG A 932 21.61 -24.77 -23.46
C ARG A 932 21.94 -26.15 -22.88
N LEU A 933 21.97 -27.17 -23.74
CA LEU A 933 21.98 -28.59 -23.36
C LEU A 933 23.34 -29.28 -23.57
N GLY A 934 24.35 -28.57 -24.07
CA GLY A 934 25.69 -29.15 -24.26
C GLY A 934 26.31 -29.58 -22.93
N ASP A 935 27.15 -30.62 -22.97
CA ASP A 935 27.75 -31.18 -21.76
C ASP A 935 28.81 -30.21 -21.18
N TYR A 936 28.80 -30.05 -19.86
CA TYR A 936 29.74 -29.23 -19.10
C TYR A 936 30.10 -29.92 -17.77
N GLN A 937 31.16 -29.46 -17.11
CA GLN A 937 31.55 -29.96 -15.79
C GLN A 937 31.78 -28.79 -14.83
N ASP A 938 30.97 -28.73 -13.78
CA ASP A 938 31.18 -27.78 -12.68
C ASP A 938 32.15 -28.36 -11.65
N PHE A 939 32.90 -27.51 -10.96
CA PHE A 939 33.79 -27.93 -9.88
C PHE A 939 33.22 -27.49 -8.53
N ASN A 940 32.76 -28.44 -7.73
CA ASN A 940 32.30 -28.18 -6.37
C ASN A 940 33.29 -28.79 -5.37
N GLN A 941 33.90 -27.96 -4.52
CA GLN A 941 34.98 -28.35 -3.59
C GLN A 941 36.09 -29.17 -4.27
N GLY A 942 36.48 -28.79 -5.49
CA GLY A 942 37.52 -29.47 -6.27
C GLY A 942 37.12 -30.79 -6.91
N ARG A 943 35.86 -31.23 -6.80
CA ARG A 943 35.35 -32.43 -7.47
C ARG A 943 34.55 -32.05 -8.72
N PRO A 944 34.84 -32.64 -9.90
CA PRO A 944 34.05 -32.42 -11.10
C PRO A 944 32.66 -33.02 -10.92
N GLN A 945 31.63 -32.23 -11.25
CA GLN A 945 30.24 -32.65 -11.30
C GLN A 945 29.69 -32.43 -12.71
N PRO A 946 29.04 -33.44 -13.31
CA PRO A 946 28.41 -33.28 -14.62
C PRO A 946 27.32 -32.22 -14.55
N SER A 947 27.33 -31.32 -15.52
CA SER A 947 26.44 -30.17 -15.65
C SER A 947 26.10 -29.95 -17.14
N ARG A 948 25.19 -29.02 -17.44
CA ARG A 948 24.91 -28.58 -18.82
C ARG A 948 25.47 -27.18 -19.02
N LEU A 949 25.82 -26.79 -20.24
CA LEU A 949 26.37 -25.46 -20.56
C LEU A 949 25.49 -24.32 -20.04
N GLY A 950 24.16 -24.46 -20.12
CA GLY A 950 23.24 -23.55 -19.44
C GLY A 950 23.28 -22.11 -19.94
N LEU A 951 23.73 -21.88 -21.17
CA LEU A 951 23.77 -20.56 -21.81
C LEU A 951 22.41 -20.27 -22.48
N GLY A 952 21.39 -20.04 -21.65
CA GLY A 952 20.02 -19.81 -22.09
C GLY A 952 19.82 -18.53 -22.88
N LYS A 953 20.47 -17.43 -22.48
CA LYS A 953 20.47 -16.17 -23.24
C LYS A 953 21.12 -16.37 -24.60
N LYS A 954 22.26 -17.06 -24.65
CA LYS A 954 22.95 -17.33 -25.93
C LYS A 954 22.12 -18.24 -26.84
N ALA A 955 21.46 -19.24 -26.28
CA ALA A 955 20.56 -20.11 -27.03
C ALA A 955 19.39 -19.30 -27.64
N LEU A 956 18.79 -18.37 -26.89
CA LEU A 956 17.70 -17.54 -27.37
C LEU A 956 18.14 -16.59 -28.49
N GLU A 957 19.33 -15.98 -28.39
CA GLU A 957 19.91 -15.16 -29.46
C GLU A 957 20.04 -15.95 -30.77
N LEU A 958 20.56 -17.18 -30.70
CA LEU A 958 20.74 -18.03 -31.87
C LEU A 958 19.41 -18.49 -32.46
N LEU A 959 18.42 -18.84 -31.63
CA LEU A 959 17.08 -19.24 -32.11
C LEU A 959 16.33 -18.07 -32.78
N ASN A 960 16.48 -16.86 -32.26
CA ASN A 960 15.85 -15.67 -32.86
C ASN A 960 16.50 -15.26 -34.20
N ALA A 961 17.75 -15.65 -34.45
CA ALA A 961 18.45 -15.39 -35.70
C ALA A 961 18.10 -16.37 -36.84
N ILE A 962 17.40 -17.46 -36.55
CA ILE A 962 17.01 -18.47 -37.54
C ILE A 962 15.69 -18.06 -38.20
N ASP A 963 15.65 -18.02 -39.53
CA ASP A 963 14.39 -17.90 -40.28
C ASP A 963 13.66 -19.25 -40.31
N PRO A 964 12.49 -19.38 -39.65
CA PRO A 964 11.78 -20.65 -39.57
C PRO A 964 11.32 -21.20 -40.93
N THR A 965 11.10 -20.32 -41.91
CA THR A 965 10.59 -20.70 -43.24
C THR A 965 11.65 -21.39 -44.10
N SER A 966 12.93 -21.19 -43.76
CA SER A 966 14.08 -21.78 -44.45
C SER A 966 14.40 -23.21 -44.00
N LEU A 967 13.83 -23.67 -42.89
CA LEU A 967 14.08 -24.98 -42.29
C LEU A 967 13.22 -26.07 -42.95
N LYS A 968 13.75 -27.31 -43.00
CA LYS A 968 12.98 -28.49 -43.43
C LYS A 968 11.93 -28.85 -42.38
N ASN A 969 10.84 -29.55 -42.76
CA ASN A 969 9.74 -29.90 -41.82
C ASN A 969 10.22 -30.57 -40.52
N ASN A 970 11.18 -31.50 -40.59
CA ASN A 970 11.75 -32.15 -39.41
C ASN A 970 12.60 -31.21 -38.53
N GLU A 971 13.25 -30.21 -39.12
CA GLU A 971 14.03 -29.19 -38.42
C GLU A 971 13.14 -28.08 -37.82
N GLN A 972 12.01 -27.77 -38.46
CA GLN A 972 11.00 -26.84 -37.95
C GLN A 972 10.42 -27.34 -36.62
N ASP A 973 10.14 -28.64 -36.51
CA ASP A 973 9.59 -29.24 -35.30
C ASP A 973 10.59 -29.19 -34.13
N LEU A 974 11.88 -29.48 -34.41
CA LEU A 974 12.98 -29.34 -33.46
C LEU A 974 13.21 -27.88 -33.03
N TYR A 975 13.15 -26.94 -33.99
CA TYR A 975 13.23 -25.51 -33.73
C TYR A 975 12.12 -25.03 -32.80
N LEU A 976 10.86 -25.39 -33.08
CA LEU A 976 9.72 -25.05 -32.24
C LEU A 976 9.88 -25.63 -30.84
N ARG A 977 10.32 -26.89 -30.73
CA ARG A 977 10.51 -27.56 -29.43
C ARG A 977 11.57 -26.85 -28.60
N HIS A 978 12.75 -26.58 -29.17
CA HIS A 978 13.82 -25.86 -28.46
C HIS A 978 13.42 -24.43 -28.08
N THR A 979 12.68 -23.74 -28.96
CA THR A 979 12.20 -22.37 -28.73
C THR A 979 11.16 -22.33 -27.63
N PHE A 980 10.13 -23.17 -27.69
CA PHE A 980 9.06 -23.21 -26.70
C PHE A 980 9.56 -23.68 -25.34
N ASP A 981 10.40 -24.73 -25.28
CA ASP A 981 10.97 -25.20 -24.01
C ASP A 981 11.81 -24.12 -23.33
N LEU A 982 12.62 -23.38 -24.09
CA LEU A 982 13.44 -22.28 -23.56
C LEU A 982 12.58 -21.10 -23.13
N LEU A 983 11.62 -20.67 -23.95
CA LEU A 983 10.72 -19.56 -23.60
C LEU A 983 9.90 -19.89 -22.36
N LEU A 984 9.38 -21.11 -22.25
CA LEU A 984 8.68 -21.57 -21.06
C LEU A 984 9.62 -21.54 -19.84
N ALA A 985 10.83 -22.09 -19.93
CA ALA A 985 11.81 -22.07 -18.82
C ALA A 985 12.14 -20.65 -18.34
N ILE A 986 12.21 -19.68 -19.27
CA ILE A 986 12.38 -18.24 -18.98
C ILE A 986 11.11 -17.63 -18.34
N GLY A 987 9.94 -18.24 -18.51
CA GLY A 987 8.65 -17.70 -18.05
C GLY A 987 7.87 -16.92 -19.12
N ARG A 988 8.33 -16.91 -20.37
CA ARG A 988 7.69 -16.28 -21.54
C ARG A 988 6.55 -17.12 -22.12
N ALA A 989 5.62 -17.54 -21.26
CA ALA A 989 4.46 -18.32 -21.67
C ALA A 989 3.51 -17.55 -22.60
N ASP A 990 3.55 -16.22 -22.56
CA ASP A 990 2.82 -15.31 -23.45
C ASP A 990 3.15 -15.58 -24.92
N VAL A 991 4.44 -15.61 -25.26
CA VAL A 991 4.93 -15.81 -26.63
C VAL A 991 4.58 -17.21 -27.11
N VAL A 992 4.75 -18.20 -26.24
CA VAL A 992 4.42 -19.59 -26.58
C VAL A 992 2.91 -19.74 -26.81
N ALA A 993 2.06 -19.15 -25.97
CA ALA A 993 0.61 -19.24 -26.12
C ALA A 993 0.12 -18.65 -27.45
N GLU A 994 0.71 -17.54 -27.90
CA GLU A 994 0.37 -16.92 -29.19
C GLU A 994 0.86 -17.77 -30.37
N ASN A 995 2.10 -18.25 -30.31
CA ASN A 995 2.70 -19.03 -31.39
C ASN A 995 2.08 -20.42 -31.53
N VAL A 996 1.73 -21.08 -30.42
CA VAL A 996 1.03 -22.37 -30.43
C VAL A 996 -0.33 -22.26 -31.12
N LYS A 997 -1.08 -21.16 -30.94
CA LYS A 997 -2.36 -20.95 -31.65
C LYS A 997 -2.19 -20.90 -33.18
N LYS A 998 -1.07 -20.33 -33.65
CA LYS A 998 -0.74 -20.18 -35.07
C LYS A 998 -0.10 -21.44 -35.68
N ALA A 999 0.40 -22.36 -34.85
CA ALA A 999 1.08 -23.59 -35.26
C ALA A 999 0.11 -24.70 -35.72
N HIS A 1000 -0.68 -24.45 -36.77
CA HIS A 1000 -1.65 -25.42 -37.31
C HIS A 1000 -1.00 -26.72 -37.83
N GLY A 1001 0.24 -26.65 -38.32
CA GLY A 1001 1.04 -27.82 -38.72
C GLY A 1001 1.33 -28.74 -37.53
N LEU A 1002 1.80 -28.17 -36.41
CA LEU A 1002 2.08 -28.92 -35.18
C LEU A 1002 0.84 -29.65 -34.64
N LYS A 1003 -0.34 -29.02 -34.73
CA LYS A 1003 -1.61 -29.64 -34.33
C LYS A 1003 -1.95 -30.88 -35.17
N ARG A 1004 -1.59 -30.90 -36.46
CA ARG A 1004 -1.86 -32.02 -37.37
C ARG A 1004 -0.79 -33.11 -37.28
N GLU A 1005 0.47 -32.73 -37.21
CA GLU A 1005 1.62 -33.66 -37.31
C GLU A 1005 2.06 -34.22 -35.95
N ALA A 1006 1.92 -33.44 -34.86
CA ALA A 1006 2.33 -33.82 -33.51
C ALA A 1006 1.30 -33.37 -32.44
N PRO A 1007 0.07 -33.94 -32.45
CA PRO A 1007 -1.03 -33.49 -31.58
C PRO A 1007 -0.72 -33.58 -30.08
N GLU A 1008 0.07 -34.58 -29.64
CA GLU A 1008 0.51 -34.70 -28.25
C GLU A 1008 1.45 -33.56 -27.83
N MET A 1009 2.37 -33.14 -28.70
CA MET A 1009 3.28 -32.04 -28.41
C MET A 1009 2.51 -30.72 -28.35
N TYR A 1010 1.62 -30.51 -29.31
CA TYR A 1010 0.70 -29.38 -29.33
C TYR A 1010 -0.10 -29.28 -28.02
N ALA A 1011 -0.70 -30.40 -27.59
CA ALA A 1011 -1.47 -30.47 -26.36
C ALA A 1011 -0.62 -30.20 -25.12
N ARG A 1012 0.62 -30.70 -25.04
CA ARG A 1012 1.54 -30.38 -23.92
C ARG A 1012 1.81 -28.88 -23.81
N TYR A 1013 2.10 -28.20 -24.91
CA TYR A 1013 2.34 -26.76 -24.87
C TYR A 1013 1.07 -25.96 -24.57
N GLN A 1014 -0.08 -26.38 -25.10
CA GLN A 1014 -1.37 -25.79 -24.74
C GLN A 1014 -1.68 -25.97 -23.25
N LEU A 1015 -1.48 -27.16 -22.69
CA LEU A 1015 -1.66 -27.45 -21.27
C LEU A 1015 -0.80 -26.52 -20.40
N VAL A 1016 0.50 -26.42 -20.68
CA VAL A 1016 1.41 -25.59 -19.88
C VAL A 1016 1.05 -24.10 -20.00
N THR A 1017 0.84 -23.59 -21.22
CA THR A 1017 0.53 -22.16 -21.42
C THR A 1017 -0.85 -21.77 -20.86
N SER A 1018 -1.88 -22.58 -21.07
CA SER A 1018 -3.22 -22.35 -20.50
C SER A 1018 -3.20 -22.47 -18.97
N GLY A 1019 -2.46 -23.45 -18.45
CA GLY A 1019 -2.23 -23.63 -17.03
C GLY A 1019 -1.47 -22.46 -16.40
N ILE A 1020 -0.53 -21.82 -17.09
CA ILE A 1020 0.14 -20.60 -16.62
C ILE A 1020 -0.80 -19.40 -16.63
N LEU A 1021 -1.53 -19.22 -17.75
CA LEU A 1021 -2.32 -18.02 -17.98
C LEU A 1021 -3.63 -17.96 -17.20
N GLY A 1022 -4.12 -19.06 -16.64
CA GLY A 1022 -5.43 -19.05 -15.98
C GLY A 1022 -6.56 -19.75 -16.72
N ASN A 1023 -6.31 -20.31 -17.91
CA ASN A 1023 -7.37 -20.75 -18.80
C ASN A 1023 -7.69 -22.24 -18.61
N TYR A 1024 -8.45 -22.53 -17.55
CA TYR A 1024 -8.80 -23.90 -17.16
C TYR A 1024 -9.60 -24.66 -18.22
N LYS A 1025 -10.38 -23.97 -19.07
CA LYS A 1025 -11.10 -24.61 -20.17
C LYS A 1025 -10.14 -25.19 -21.22
N VAL A 1026 -9.21 -24.36 -21.71
CA VAL A 1026 -8.21 -24.82 -22.70
C VAL A 1026 -7.26 -25.85 -22.08
N MET A 1027 -7.01 -25.75 -20.78
CA MET A 1027 -6.22 -26.73 -20.04
C MET A 1027 -6.87 -28.11 -20.03
N ASP A 1028 -8.18 -28.20 -19.78
CA ASP A 1028 -8.92 -29.47 -19.82
C ASP A 1028 -9.00 -30.04 -21.24
N GLU A 1029 -9.27 -29.21 -22.25
CA GLU A 1029 -9.24 -29.61 -23.67
C GLU A 1029 -7.88 -30.22 -24.06
N ALA A 1030 -6.78 -29.62 -23.60
CA ALA A 1030 -5.44 -30.13 -23.85
C ALA A 1030 -5.15 -31.46 -23.11
N LEU A 1031 -5.63 -31.60 -21.87
CA LEU A 1031 -5.48 -32.85 -21.11
C LEU A 1031 -6.29 -34.00 -21.72
N GLU A 1032 -7.48 -33.72 -22.25
CA GLU A 1032 -8.30 -34.70 -22.97
C GLU A 1032 -7.58 -35.25 -24.21
N ILE A 1033 -6.92 -34.38 -24.99
CA ILE A 1033 -6.12 -34.78 -26.15
C ILE A 1033 -4.93 -35.67 -25.74
N LEU A 1034 -4.33 -35.44 -24.55
CA LEU A 1034 -3.24 -36.27 -24.04
C LEU A 1034 -3.72 -37.61 -23.46
N GLU A 1035 -4.92 -37.64 -22.89
CA GLU A 1035 -5.48 -38.81 -22.24
C GLU A 1035 -5.80 -39.93 -23.25
N TYR A 1036 -6.44 -39.59 -24.38
CA TYR A 1036 -6.87 -40.56 -25.40
C TYR A 1036 -5.75 -41.50 -25.89
N PRO A 1037 -4.59 -41.02 -26.38
CA PRO A 1037 -3.51 -41.90 -26.86
C PRO A 1037 -2.88 -42.73 -25.73
N LEU A 1038 -2.87 -42.22 -24.49
CA LEU A 1038 -2.36 -42.96 -23.33
C LEU A 1038 -3.26 -44.16 -22.99
N ARG A 1039 -4.59 -44.02 -23.12
CA ARG A 1039 -5.53 -45.14 -22.93
C ARG A 1039 -5.28 -46.26 -23.93
N GLU A 1040 -5.13 -45.91 -25.20
CA GLU A 1040 -4.80 -46.87 -26.26
C GLU A 1040 -3.43 -47.53 -26.02
N ARG A 1041 -2.43 -46.75 -25.59
CA ARG A 1041 -1.11 -47.27 -25.24
C ARG A 1041 -1.15 -48.25 -24.07
N VAL A 1042 -1.91 -47.96 -23.01
CA VAL A 1042 -2.08 -48.87 -21.87
C VAL A 1042 -2.73 -50.17 -22.32
N LYS A 1043 -3.78 -50.10 -23.14
CA LYS A 1043 -4.46 -51.28 -23.69
C LYS A 1043 -3.50 -52.16 -24.50
N GLY A 1044 -2.80 -51.58 -25.48
CA GLY A 1044 -1.84 -52.32 -26.29
C GLY A 1044 -0.66 -52.90 -25.50
N MET A 1045 -0.15 -52.17 -24.50
CA MET A 1045 0.92 -52.67 -23.62
C MET A 1045 0.43 -53.78 -22.69
N THR A 1046 -0.84 -53.78 -22.31
CA THR A 1046 -1.45 -54.85 -21.50
C THR A 1046 -1.50 -56.15 -22.30
N ASP A 1047 -1.93 -56.09 -23.56
CA ASP A 1047 -1.93 -57.25 -24.46
C ASP A 1047 -0.51 -57.83 -24.65
N ILE A 1048 0.49 -56.95 -24.85
CA ILE A 1048 1.90 -57.35 -24.97
C ILE A 1048 2.40 -57.99 -23.67
N HIS A 1049 2.09 -57.39 -22.53
CA HIS A 1049 2.48 -57.90 -21.21
C HIS A 1049 1.86 -59.27 -20.94
N ASP A 1050 0.55 -59.46 -21.17
CA ASP A 1050 -0.14 -60.72 -20.92
C ASP A 1050 0.34 -61.84 -21.84
N LYS A 1051 0.64 -61.51 -23.11
CA LYS A 1051 1.31 -62.44 -24.01
C LYS A 1051 2.67 -62.88 -23.46
N ARG A 1052 3.52 -61.93 -23.03
CA ARG A 1052 4.84 -62.22 -22.44
C ARG A 1052 4.74 -62.98 -21.11
N ARG A 1053 3.72 -62.69 -20.31
CA ARG A 1053 3.43 -63.39 -19.05
C ARG A 1053 3.06 -64.85 -19.29
N ASN A 1054 2.20 -65.12 -20.27
CA ASN A 1054 1.79 -66.47 -20.64
C ASN A 1054 2.95 -67.27 -21.25
N GLU A 1055 3.77 -66.64 -22.08
CA GLU A 1055 5.02 -67.22 -22.60
C GLU A 1055 6.00 -67.57 -21.47
N MET A 1056 6.15 -66.67 -20.47
CA MET A 1056 6.97 -66.93 -19.27
C MET A 1056 6.42 -68.08 -18.42
N LEU A 1057 5.11 -68.11 -18.14
CA LEU A 1057 4.47 -69.18 -17.36
C LEU A 1057 4.65 -70.55 -18.03
N PHE A 1058 4.45 -70.61 -19.35
CA PHE A 1058 4.65 -71.83 -20.13
C PHE A 1058 6.09 -72.36 -20.01
N LEU A 1059 7.09 -71.47 -20.08
CA LEU A 1059 8.51 -71.83 -20.00
C LEU A 1059 8.96 -72.21 -18.59
N VAL A 1060 8.47 -71.54 -17.55
CA VAL A 1060 8.73 -71.92 -16.14
C VAL A 1060 8.15 -73.31 -15.87
N THR A 1061 6.97 -73.60 -16.41
CA THR A 1061 6.33 -74.92 -16.30
C THR A 1061 7.11 -75.98 -17.09
N ALA A 1062 7.57 -75.67 -18.30
CA ALA A 1062 8.40 -76.57 -19.12
C ALA A 1062 9.78 -76.85 -18.50
N ALA A 1063 10.44 -75.84 -17.92
CA ALA A 1063 11.73 -75.98 -17.23
C ALA A 1063 11.59 -76.81 -15.94
N GLY A 1064 10.47 -76.70 -15.22
CA GLY A 1064 10.17 -77.54 -14.06
C GLY A 1064 10.01 -79.04 -14.37
N THR A 1065 9.69 -79.39 -15.62
CA THR A 1065 9.54 -80.79 -16.06
C THR A 1065 10.81 -81.46 -16.59
N GLN A 1066 11.91 -80.71 -16.80
CA GLN A 1066 13.17 -81.23 -17.34
C GLN A 1066 14.25 -81.43 -16.26
N THR A 1067 14.12 -82.46 -15.42
CA THR A 1067 15.14 -82.84 -14.42
C THR A 1067 16.19 -83.85 -14.93
N TYR A 1068 16.25 -84.17 -16.24
CA TYR A 1068 17.03 -85.33 -16.76
C TYR A 1068 17.90 -85.11 -18.02
N LEU A 1069 18.28 -83.90 -18.42
CA LEU A 1069 19.13 -83.68 -19.61
C LEU A 1069 20.37 -82.79 -19.36
N SER A 1070 21.42 -83.05 -20.14
CA SER A 1070 22.84 -82.70 -19.92
C SER A 1070 23.16 -81.22 -19.68
N THR A 1071 24.32 -80.96 -19.09
CA THR A 1071 24.86 -79.63 -18.69
C THR A 1071 24.88 -78.58 -19.81
N THR A 1072 24.90 -78.98 -21.08
CA THR A 1072 24.86 -78.08 -22.25
C THR A 1072 23.46 -77.52 -22.53
N VAL A 1073 22.40 -78.30 -22.26
CA VAL A 1073 21.00 -77.88 -22.43
C VAL A 1073 20.58 -76.93 -21.31
N ALA A 1074 21.08 -77.16 -20.09
CA ALA A 1074 20.87 -76.26 -18.95
C ALA A 1074 21.46 -74.84 -19.19
N ALA A 1075 22.64 -74.75 -19.83
CA ALA A 1075 23.27 -73.46 -20.13
C ALA A 1075 22.52 -72.65 -21.21
N VAL A 1076 21.98 -73.31 -22.25
CA VAL A 1076 21.14 -72.68 -23.28
C VAL A 1076 19.77 -72.29 -22.70
N GLY A 1077 19.17 -73.14 -21.86
CA GLY A 1077 17.93 -72.85 -21.14
C GLY A 1077 18.05 -71.66 -20.18
N LEU A 1078 19.18 -71.53 -19.46
CA LEU A 1078 19.45 -70.36 -18.62
C LEU A 1078 19.62 -69.10 -19.47
N ARG A 1079 20.42 -69.13 -20.55
CA ARG A 1079 20.71 -67.93 -21.38
C ARG A 1079 19.46 -67.43 -22.13
N THR A 1080 18.62 -68.34 -22.61
CA THR A 1080 17.32 -68.00 -23.20
C THR A 1080 16.32 -67.53 -22.14
N GLY A 1081 16.29 -68.16 -20.97
CA GLY A 1081 15.49 -67.72 -19.81
C GLY A 1081 15.82 -66.30 -19.36
N TRP A 1082 17.09 -65.90 -19.31
CA TRP A 1082 17.52 -64.54 -18.94
C TRP A 1082 17.10 -63.48 -19.98
N ALA A 1083 17.23 -63.77 -21.27
CA ALA A 1083 16.79 -62.86 -22.33
C ALA A 1083 15.26 -62.66 -22.31
N TRP A 1084 14.51 -63.72 -22.01
CA TRP A 1084 13.05 -63.70 -21.89
C TRP A 1084 12.55 -63.00 -20.62
N LEU A 1085 13.20 -63.24 -19.47
CA LEU A 1085 12.99 -62.48 -18.23
C LEU A 1085 13.26 -60.99 -18.44
N GLY A 1086 14.31 -60.65 -19.22
CA GLY A 1086 14.59 -59.29 -19.66
C GLY A 1086 13.46 -58.69 -20.49
N GLY A 1087 12.93 -59.44 -21.47
CA GLY A 1087 11.80 -59.01 -22.30
C GLY A 1087 10.49 -58.83 -21.53
N TYR A 1088 10.18 -59.73 -20.59
CA TYR A 1088 9.04 -59.59 -19.68
C TYR A 1088 9.20 -58.37 -18.76
N SER A 1089 10.37 -58.22 -18.13
CA SER A 1089 10.71 -57.08 -17.26
C SER A 1089 10.60 -55.75 -18.01
N GLN A 1090 11.09 -55.69 -19.26
CA GLN A 1090 10.98 -54.51 -20.11
C GLN A 1090 9.53 -54.19 -20.48
N ALA A 1091 8.75 -55.18 -20.90
CA ALA A 1091 7.33 -54.98 -21.22
C ALA A 1091 6.52 -54.53 -20.00
N TYR A 1092 6.79 -55.13 -18.84
CA TYR A 1092 6.20 -54.73 -17.57
C TYR A 1092 6.60 -53.30 -17.17
N GLY A 1093 7.87 -52.93 -17.29
CA GLY A 1093 8.35 -51.57 -17.01
C GLY A 1093 7.70 -50.51 -17.93
N GLN A 1094 7.54 -50.82 -19.22
CA GLN A 1094 6.85 -49.94 -20.17
C GLN A 1094 5.35 -49.82 -19.89
N LEU A 1095 4.69 -50.92 -19.50
CA LEU A 1095 3.29 -50.90 -19.06
C LEU A 1095 3.11 -50.06 -17.80
N LEU A 1096 4.00 -50.22 -16.81
CA LEU A 1096 4.00 -49.41 -15.59
C LEU A 1096 4.18 -47.92 -15.90
N GLN A 1097 5.08 -47.56 -16.81
CA GLN A 1097 5.26 -46.17 -17.23
C GLN A 1097 4.00 -45.62 -17.93
N ALA A 1098 3.39 -46.38 -18.84
CA ALA A 1098 2.17 -45.96 -19.52
C ALA A 1098 1.00 -45.77 -18.56
N LYS A 1099 0.83 -46.69 -17.60
CA LYS A 1099 -0.17 -46.57 -16.52
C LYS A 1099 0.13 -45.38 -15.60
N ASN A 1100 1.40 -45.12 -15.30
CA ASN A 1100 1.83 -43.95 -14.52
C ASN A 1100 1.47 -42.64 -15.24
N ASP A 1101 1.79 -42.54 -16.53
CA ASP A 1101 1.52 -41.34 -17.33
C ASP A 1101 0.01 -41.08 -17.47
N LEU A 1102 -0.79 -42.13 -17.71
CA LEU A 1102 -2.25 -42.04 -17.77
C LEU A 1102 -2.84 -41.57 -16.42
N GLY A 1103 -2.46 -42.22 -15.32
CA GLY A 1103 -2.92 -41.87 -13.97
C GLY A 1103 -2.57 -40.42 -13.58
N ASN A 1104 -1.37 -39.96 -13.94
CA ASN A 1104 -0.93 -38.59 -13.70
C ASN A 1104 -1.73 -37.57 -14.54
N VAL A 1105 -2.04 -37.86 -15.81
CA VAL A 1105 -2.86 -36.98 -16.66
C VAL A 1105 -4.28 -36.85 -16.12
N ILE A 1106 -4.94 -37.95 -15.77
CA ILE A 1106 -6.31 -37.93 -15.22
C ILE A 1106 -6.33 -37.21 -13.86
N THR A 1107 -5.32 -37.44 -13.02
CA THR A 1107 -5.20 -36.72 -11.74
C THR A 1107 -5.02 -35.22 -11.94
N LEU A 1108 -4.24 -34.82 -12.95
CA LEU A 1108 -4.05 -33.41 -13.30
C LEU A 1108 -5.33 -32.75 -13.83
N ARG A 1109 -6.22 -33.48 -14.53
CA ARG A 1109 -7.58 -33.00 -14.86
C ARG A 1109 -8.40 -32.72 -13.61
N GLY A 1110 -8.35 -33.62 -12.63
CA GLY A 1110 -8.98 -33.43 -11.33
C GLY A 1110 -8.46 -32.20 -10.58
N ILE A 1111 -7.13 -31.98 -10.59
CA ILE A 1111 -6.49 -30.80 -10.00
C ILE A 1111 -6.95 -29.52 -10.73
N ALA A 1112 -6.97 -29.51 -12.06
CA ALA A 1112 -7.39 -28.36 -12.85
C ALA A 1112 -8.86 -27.98 -12.58
N ALA A 1113 -9.77 -28.96 -12.55
CA ALA A 1113 -11.17 -28.76 -12.19
C ALA A 1113 -11.32 -28.26 -10.74
N LEU A 1114 -10.54 -28.81 -9.82
CA LEU A 1114 -10.52 -28.36 -8.43
C LEU A 1114 -10.06 -26.90 -8.34
N GLU A 1115 -8.94 -26.51 -8.96
CA GLU A 1115 -8.50 -25.12 -8.95
C GLU A 1115 -9.52 -24.17 -9.60
N ALA A 1116 -10.21 -24.60 -10.67
CA ALA A 1116 -11.30 -23.86 -11.31
C ALA A 1116 -12.57 -23.75 -10.44
N GLY A 1117 -12.62 -24.42 -9.29
CA GLY A 1117 -13.78 -24.43 -8.39
C GLY A 1117 -14.91 -25.36 -8.83
N ASP A 1118 -14.67 -26.26 -9.79
CA ASP A 1118 -15.61 -27.30 -10.20
C ASP A 1118 -15.33 -28.62 -9.46
N THR A 1119 -15.82 -28.69 -8.22
CA THR A 1119 -15.60 -29.83 -7.32
C THR A 1119 -16.32 -31.10 -7.78
N LYS A 1120 -17.41 -30.98 -8.55
CA LYS A 1120 -18.12 -32.12 -9.14
C LYS A 1120 -17.31 -32.78 -10.24
N GLN A 1121 -16.77 -31.99 -11.16
CA GLN A 1121 -15.86 -32.51 -12.19
C GLN A 1121 -14.56 -33.04 -11.58
N ALA A 1122 -13.99 -32.32 -10.61
CA ALA A 1122 -12.80 -32.79 -9.90
C ALA A 1122 -13.00 -34.18 -9.28
N ARG A 1123 -14.15 -34.39 -8.60
CA ARG A 1123 -14.52 -35.69 -8.03
C ARG A 1123 -14.54 -36.79 -9.08
N LEU A 1124 -15.21 -36.55 -10.22
CA LEU A 1124 -15.33 -37.53 -11.30
C LEU A 1124 -13.95 -37.92 -11.83
N HIS A 1125 -13.07 -36.95 -12.08
CA HIS A 1125 -11.70 -37.22 -12.55
C HIS A 1125 -10.88 -38.00 -11.52
N PHE A 1126 -10.96 -37.66 -10.23
CA PHE A 1126 -10.25 -38.42 -9.19
C PHE A 1126 -10.79 -39.85 -9.04
N GLN A 1127 -12.10 -40.05 -9.15
CA GLN A 1127 -12.69 -41.40 -9.18
C GLN A 1127 -12.19 -42.19 -10.39
N ASN A 1128 -12.20 -41.58 -11.58
CA ASN A 1128 -11.69 -42.21 -12.80
C ASN A 1128 -10.20 -42.57 -12.65
N ALA A 1129 -9.37 -41.69 -12.08
CA ALA A 1129 -7.95 -41.97 -11.84
C ALA A 1129 -7.73 -43.17 -10.89
N LEU A 1130 -8.63 -43.38 -9.92
CA LEU A 1130 -8.55 -44.48 -8.97
C LEU A 1130 -9.22 -45.78 -9.46
N ALA A 1131 -10.16 -45.67 -10.41
CA ALA A 1131 -10.91 -46.76 -11.01
C ALA A 1131 -10.16 -47.49 -12.15
N GLU A 1132 -9.02 -46.97 -12.61
CA GLU A 1132 -8.13 -47.59 -13.63
C GLU A 1132 -7.44 -48.89 -13.15
N ASP A 1133 -8.23 -49.84 -12.63
CA ASP A 1133 -7.94 -51.25 -12.37
C ASP A 1133 -7.41 -51.65 -10.97
N GLU A 1134 -7.84 -52.84 -10.53
CA GLU A 1134 -7.88 -53.33 -9.15
C GLU A 1134 -6.49 -53.54 -8.48
N LYS A 1135 -6.36 -52.94 -7.30
CA LYS A 1135 -5.52 -53.36 -6.16
C LYS A 1135 -3.98 -53.36 -6.24
N THR A 1136 -3.27 -53.16 -7.35
CA THR A 1136 -1.78 -53.28 -7.30
C THR A 1136 -0.89 -52.39 -8.17
N THR A 1137 -1.38 -51.56 -9.11
CA THR A 1137 -0.47 -50.74 -9.94
C THR A 1137 -0.25 -49.32 -9.38
N PRO A 1138 0.95 -48.96 -8.88
CA PRO A 1138 1.22 -47.63 -8.36
C PRO A 1138 1.49 -46.64 -9.51
N PHE A 1139 0.77 -45.52 -9.52
CA PHE A 1139 1.17 -44.31 -10.25
C PHE A 1139 1.50 -43.19 -9.27
N ALA A 1140 2.38 -42.28 -9.68
CA ALA A 1140 2.98 -41.28 -8.80
C ALA A 1140 1.94 -40.39 -8.12
N ASP A 1141 0.93 -39.91 -8.86
CA ASP A 1141 -0.08 -38.98 -8.35
C ASP A 1141 -1.24 -39.67 -7.61
N ARG A 1142 -1.20 -40.99 -7.42
CA ARG A 1142 -2.28 -41.76 -6.76
C ARG A 1142 -2.60 -41.25 -5.34
N PRO A 1143 -1.60 -40.92 -4.49
CA PRO A 1143 -1.88 -40.35 -3.16
C PRO A 1143 -2.65 -39.04 -3.23
N ILE A 1144 -2.38 -38.20 -4.24
CA ILE A 1144 -3.06 -36.92 -4.45
C ILE A 1144 -4.52 -37.14 -4.83
N ALA A 1145 -4.77 -37.98 -5.85
CA ALA A 1145 -6.13 -38.30 -6.28
C ALA A 1145 -6.96 -38.87 -5.13
N LYS A 1146 -6.38 -39.79 -4.35
CA LYS A 1146 -7.02 -40.37 -3.16
C LYS A 1146 -7.31 -39.30 -2.11
N ARG A 1147 -6.33 -38.46 -1.77
CA ARG A 1147 -6.48 -37.48 -0.69
C ARG A 1147 -7.50 -36.39 -1.03
N TYR A 1148 -7.48 -35.86 -2.27
CA TYR A 1148 -8.48 -34.89 -2.69
C TYR A 1148 -9.88 -35.50 -2.81
N LEU A 1149 -10.01 -36.74 -3.30
CA LEU A 1149 -11.30 -37.42 -3.36
C LEU A 1149 -11.91 -37.58 -1.95
N GLU A 1150 -11.11 -38.05 -0.99
CA GLU A 1150 -11.53 -38.16 0.42
C GLU A 1150 -12.04 -36.82 0.97
N LEU A 1151 -11.31 -35.72 0.72
CA LEU A 1151 -11.66 -34.39 1.20
C LEU A 1151 -12.95 -33.85 0.54
N ILE A 1152 -13.16 -34.12 -0.74
CA ILE A 1152 -14.39 -33.74 -1.45
C ILE A 1152 -15.58 -34.55 -0.93
N GLU A 1153 -15.44 -35.86 -0.78
CA GLU A 1153 -16.53 -36.74 -0.32
C GLU A 1153 -16.94 -36.46 1.13
N GLN A 1154 -16.00 -36.02 1.98
CA GLN A 1154 -16.30 -35.55 3.34
C GLN A 1154 -17.20 -34.32 3.40
N GLN A 1155 -17.24 -33.50 2.33
CA GLN A 1155 -18.07 -32.28 2.28
C GLN A 1155 -19.43 -32.49 1.62
N MET A 1156 -19.68 -33.65 1.02
CA MET A 1156 -20.95 -33.93 0.37
C MET A 1156 -22.02 -34.30 1.41
N PRO A 1157 -23.29 -33.88 1.20
CA PRO A 1157 -24.38 -34.32 2.04
C PRO A 1157 -24.47 -35.86 2.01
N LYS A 1158 -24.49 -36.47 3.19
CA LYS A 1158 -24.60 -37.93 3.39
C LYS A 1158 -25.96 -38.46 2.94
#